data_AF-A0A959M8R2-F1
#
_entry.id   AF-A0A959M8R2-F1
#
_cell.length_a   1.000
_cell.length_b   1.000
_cell.length_c   1.000
_cell.angle_alpha   90.00
_cell.angle_beta   90.00
_cell.angle_gamma   90.00
#
_symmetry.space_group_name_H-M   'P 1'
#
loop_
_entity.id
_entity.type
_entity.pdbx_description
1 polymer ?
#
loop_
_entity_poly.entity_id
_entity_poly.type
_entity_poly.pdbx_seq_one_letter_code
_entity_poly.pdbx_strand_id
1 'polypeptide(L)'
;MSYIPDLKKLQWIDLSVNHRNIRADIENSIKQSCCERTSDAAPLMIKGAFGVGKTNALSYAFTYAWTELSVPAFFIDLNKIIELVDQKRKELNIPTLNCQMLINIIDAEVEKLLSYIKNDDWDIINGFSNSNTDTEPINTFLGKVKQLKIEELEGNNISQKVLQPLTKDVILKAADSGNKSLVIIDEFEDKYWKLKQRLDYAGGGPIRELFDYVVKSDSDFYLIIGNGPASAFELGVADESIGESNTAQYRRLDVLNVPSPSPRMLSKSFLKNDPIGYVNFIWWLSRSRPGLVDQARKQLGSVDILLEKDYVNIISENDIFSENVDSQGETVKFLNYKFFEENTTPLIKNTILKRILLDISPVATKISDIRTDINTCKRIFIGSKKLTSREVILSNIENDLISNDLNHKVSLKHFQEIGRYKNAEWKTISFYLNTILESISDKDGNIAFGVLDNNNWQEAFADSFFKPLLQMVYDFIVQFEDSSTKSIQECCDYLLEIINTIDNTSKEGRLDIAFPGLIYKDKDEELKNFQAINVINQDEVFIQLSPFTIREAFEQPIGEPKLNYKNLMLDSIVDSTTTTKVLIRHFDTSKKTEIIFVPDLPDHLLKVYAKNLATYINNNFIDKYWQDGNLTTTVVYFRENEAIDVLKEEIELDENKAVEPICALKKLTFKKIDEFSLQFPRQMMVFIDSLCKIAIVGSDKKELSNCNDDKDESFIALHKIKNAISDPTWSERKEVRRTIEHYSKVLFEGDKSAISSIVTTVVKDYDNELDIQIPHRADMWGNLYRNKINESLFQSVSGIENYTKRLISLFLIENSKIPKGLLDVLKTAIDITKNDNEKDKSASHLNFFHFKQFIQSSGSFLSEHESFSLDTHFYKALSSFYSKLITKEEELNKIQDASDYLEYERSRIDTYHTKLGGFSDSKIFSESLYNYEYFKTLNLIERQQKIIELLNTLKVSLSDEITLLTESLEEYLTVFELKDQHLKYDEDARRTINKIIVPLIEIVETNPTYSILITVSQLLYYIKRVQTNVTNFRKELDKINTLTEQNKERLSAIQLKIDAYFEVPFNKILIEINGVSKINCVANFLKSVIKKNDYDDLLGDDKKYTQAGNYKFDSEKVNKLIASINDSFKDQEAKAKKQNEDISIIVSEIDEVNTLESKIEELLNTKING
;
A
#
# COMPACT_ATOMS: atom_id res chain seq x y z
N MET A 1 -34.79 -19.06 1.74
CA MET A 1 -36.27 -19.15 1.95
C MET A 1 -36.92 -19.55 0.62
N SER A 2 -38.02 -20.33 0.63
CA SER A 2 -38.86 -20.64 -0.57
C SER A 2 -39.08 -19.38 -1.42
N TYR A 3 -39.04 -19.47 -2.75
CA TYR A 3 -39.35 -18.37 -3.70
C TYR A 3 -40.86 -18.28 -4.06
N ILE A 4 -41.65 -19.27 -3.64
CA ILE A 4 -43.12 -19.29 -3.67
C ILE A 4 -43.85 -18.30 -2.69
N PRO A 5 -43.24 -17.48 -1.79
CA PRO A 5 -43.95 -16.63 -0.84
C PRO A 5 -44.82 -15.53 -1.42
N ASP A 6 -44.54 -14.99 -2.61
CA ASP A 6 -45.33 -13.85 -3.14
C ASP A 6 -46.64 -14.27 -3.82
N LEU A 7 -46.82 -15.57 -4.11
CA LEU A 7 -48.13 -16.11 -4.51
C LEU A 7 -49.18 -16.02 -3.37
N LYS A 8 -48.77 -15.68 -2.15
CA LYS A 8 -49.66 -15.47 -0.98
C LYS A 8 -50.26 -14.05 -0.92
N LYS A 9 -49.71 -13.08 -1.68
CA LYS A 9 -50.14 -11.66 -1.72
C LYS A 9 -50.37 -11.18 -3.16
N LEU A 10 -51.05 -11.98 -3.97
CA LEU A 10 -51.20 -11.76 -5.40
C LEU A 10 -52.07 -10.55 -5.76
N GLN A 11 -51.41 -9.46 -6.15
CA GLN A 11 -52.06 -8.31 -6.77
C GLN A 11 -51.22 -7.77 -7.94
N TRP A 12 -51.85 -7.63 -9.11
CA TRP A 12 -51.31 -6.86 -10.24
C TRP A 12 -52.01 -5.50 -10.32
N ILE A 13 -51.26 -4.45 -10.65
CA ILE A 13 -51.77 -3.07 -10.66
C ILE A 13 -51.33 -2.38 -11.95
N ASP A 14 -52.30 -1.94 -12.75
CA ASP A 14 -52.05 -1.14 -13.95
C ASP A 14 -51.76 0.32 -13.55
N LEU A 15 -50.60 0.57 -12.95
CA LEU A 15 -50.19 1.93 -12.51
C LEU A 15 -50.02 2.93 -13.67
N SER A 16 -49.98 2.45 -14.90
CA SER A 16 -49.95 3.26 -16.11
C SER A 16 -50.38 2.42 -17.32
N VAL A 17 -50.57 3.08 -18.47
CA VAL A 17 -50.82 2.41 -19.75
C VAL A 17 -49.70 1.42 -20.10
N ASN A 18 -48.44 1.72 -19.77
CA ASN A 18 -47.33 0.81 -20.04
C ASN A 18 -47.43 -0.48 -19.20
N HIS A 19 -47.84 -0.38 -17.94
CA HIS A 19 -48.07 -1.57 -17.09
C HIS A 19 -49.19 -2.43 -17.67
N ARG A 20 -50.30 -1.80 -18.10
CA ARG A 20 -51.40 -2.50 -18.77
C ARG A 20 -50.95 -3.21 -20.05
N ASN A 21 -50.13 -2.55 -20.86
CA ASN A 21 -49.60 -3.13 -22.10
C ASN A 21 -48.72 -4.35 -21.81
N ILE A 22 -47.83 -4.27 -20.82
CA ILE A 22 -47.00 -5.42 -20.41
C ILE A 22 -47.85 -6.61 -20.00
N ARG A 23 -48.90 -6.37 -19.21
CA ARG A 23 -49.85 -7.41 -18.82
C ARG A 23 -50.50 -8.03 -20.06
N ALA A 24 -51.02 -7.22 -20.98
CA ALA A 24 -51.65 -7.68 -22.21
C ALA A 24 -50.69 -8.46 -23.12
N ASP A 25 -49.42 -8.04 -23.20
CA ASP A 25 -48.38 -8.71 -23.97
C ASP A 25 -48.06 -10.09 -23.37
N ILE A 26 -47.93 -10.20 -22.05
CA ILE A 26 -47.76 -11.48 -21.35
C ILE A 26 -48.95 -12.41 -21.64
N GLU A 27 -50.18 -11.91 -21.48
CA GLU A 27 -51.40 -12.70 -21.73
C GLU A 27 -51.45 -13.21 -23.17
N ASN A 28 -51.10 -12.36 -24.15
CA ASN A 28 -51.09 -12.70 -25.56
C ASN A 28 -49.99 -13.71 -25.90
N SER A 29 -48.76 -13.52 -25.40
CA SER A 29 -47.64 -14.43 -25.62
C SER A 29 -47.92 -15.84 -25.10
N ILE A 30 -48.51 -15.97 -23.89
CA ILE A 30 -48.89 -17.28 -23.34
C ILE A 30 -49.98 -17.92 -24.19
N LYS A 31 -51.02 -17.16 -24.57
CA LYS A 31 -52.13 -17.70 -25.36
C LYS A 31 -51.67 -18.20 -26.73
N GLN A 32 -50.86 -17.43 -27.45
CA GLN A 32 -50.36 -17.79 -28.78
C GLN A 32 -49.42 -19.01 -28.72
N SER A 33 -48.51 -19.04 -27.73
CA SER A 33 -47.49 -20.09 -27.63
C SER A 33 -48.01 -21.38 -27.01
N CYS A 34 -48.86 -21.29 -25.98
CA CYS A 34 -49.29 -22.46 -25.21
C CYS A 34 -50.61 -23.07 -25.70
N CYS A 35 -51.58 -22.24 -26.09
CA CYS A 35 -52.91 -22.69 -26.50
C CYS A 35 -53.03 -22.82 -28.03
N GLU A 36 -52.67 -21.76 -28.77
CA GLU A 36 -52.85 -21.69 -30.22
C GLU A 36 -51.70 -22.40 -30.99
N ARG A 37 -50.55 -22.59 -30.32
CA ARG A 37 -49.33 -23.24 -30.87
C ARG A 37 -48.89 -22.67 -32.22
N THR A 38 -49.03 -21.36 -32.41
CA THR A 38 -48.61 -20.68 -33.62
C THR A 38 -47.07 -20.56 -33.65
N SER A 39 -46.44 -21.00 -34.74
CA SER A 39 -45.03 -21.47 -34.79
C SER A 39 -43.91 -20.41 -34.75
N ASP A 40 -44.15 -19.17 -34.34
CA ASP A 40 -43.14 -18.09 -34.43
C ASP A 40 -43.01 -17.21 -33.17
N ALA A 41 -43.67 -17.55 -32.05
CA ALA A 41 -43.59 -16.72 -30.84
C ALA A 41 -42.26 -16.94 -30.10
N ALA A 42 -41.46 -15.88 -29.99
CA ALA A 42 -40.20 -15.88 -29.26
C ALA A 42 -40.41 -16.11 -27.75
N PRO A 43 -39.43 -16.72 -27.03
CA PRO A 43 -39.44 -16.73 -25.58
C PRO A 43 -39.49 -15.30 -25.02
N LEU A 44 -40.20 -15.13 -23.91
CA LEU A 44 -40.40 -13.81 -23.31
C LEU A 44 -39.37 -13.56 -22.21
N MET A 45 -38.69 -12.43 -22.27
CA MET A 45 -37.84 -11.93 -21.18
C MET A 45 -38.51 -10.76 -20.50
N ILE A 46 -38.87 -10.94 -19.22
CA ILE A 46 -39.38 -9.86 -18.37
C ILE A 46 -38.20 -9.25 -17.63
N LYS A 47 -37.88 -8.00 -17.97
CA LYS A 47 -36.76 -7.26 -17.40
C LYS A 47 -37.27 -6.19 -16.45
N GLY A 48 -36.67 -6.10 -15.26
CA GLY A 48 -37.01 -5.05 -14.30
C GLY A 48 -36.01 -4.95 -13.17
N ALA A 49 -35.81 -3.74 -12.66
CA ALA A 49 -35.02 -3.48 -11.46
C ALA A 49 -35.67 -4.09 -10.21
N PHE A 50 -34.98 -4.05 -9.08
CA PHE A 50 -35.56 -4.57 -7.84
C PHE A 50 -36.78 -3.76 -7.41
N GLY A 51 -37.86 -4.46 -7.02
CA GLY A 51 -39.09 -3.84 -6.52
C GLY A 51 -39.96 -3.16 -7.57
N VAL A 52 -39.60 -3.14 -8.87
CA VAL A 52 -40.41 -2.52 -9.92
C VAL A 52 -41.56 -3.41 -10.43
N GLY A 53 -41.73 -4.61 -9.87
CA GLY A 53 -42.84 -5.50 -10.19
C GLY A 53 -42.51 -6.67 -11.13
N LYS A 54 -41.22 -6.98 -11.37
CA LYS A 54 -40.80 -8.17 -12.13
C LYS A 54 -41.39 -9.47 -11.55
N THR A 55 -41.18 -9.72 -10.26
CA THR A 55 -41.69 -10.91 -9.56
C THR A 55 -43.22 -10.95 -9.58
N ASN A 56 -43.88 -9.80 -9.49
CA ASN A 56 -45.34 -9.70 -9.62
C ASN A 56 -45.80 -10.06 -11.04
N ALA A 57 -45.06 -9.67 -12.09
CA ALA A 57 -45.35 -10.03 -13.47
C ALA A 57 -45.21 -11.53 -13.73
N LEU A 58 -44.15 -12.16 -13.19
CA LEU A 58 -43.95 -13.62 -13.28
C LEU A 58 -45.02 -14.39 -12.51
N SER A 59 -45.37 -13.92 -11.30
CA SER A 59 -46.43 -14.50 -10.49
C SER A 59 -47.82 -14.35 -11.12
N TYR A 60 -48.04 -13.21 -11.80
CA TYR A 60 -49.22 -12.97 -12.62
C TYR A 60 -49.30 -13.96 -13.77
N ALA A 61 -48.22 -14.10 -14.56
CA ALA A 61 -48.14 -15.05 -15.67
C ALA A 61 -48.43 -16.48 -15.22
N PHE A 62 -47.84 -16.91 -14.09
CA PHE A 62 -48.07 -18.22 -13.50
C PHE A 62 -49.55 -18.46 -13.17
N THR A 63 -50.17 -17.53 -12.44
CA THR A 63 -51.56 -17.69 -11.99
C THR A 63 -52.52 -17.63 -13.17
N TYR A 64 -52.35 -16.64 -14.06
CA TYR A 64 -53.18 -16.46 -15.25
C TYR A 64 -53.17 -17.69 -16.17
N ALA A 65 -52.00 -18.30 -16.36
CA ALA A 65 -51.85 -19.54 -17.14
C ALA A 65 -52.73 -20.66 -16.59
N TRP A 66 -52.64 -20.94 -15.28
CA TRP A 66 -53.45 -21.98 -14.63
C TRP A 66 -54.95 -21.65 -14.64
N THR A 67 -55.32 -20.43 -14.27
CA THR A 67 -56.71 -20.10 -13.90
C THR A 67 -57.58 -19.67 -15.08
N GLU A 68 -57.02 -18.94 -16.05
CA GLU A 68 -57.79 -18.38 -17.18
C GLU A 68 -57.54 -19.15 -18.49
N LEU A 69 -56.31 -19.58 -18.75
CA LEU A 69 -55.96 -20.27 -20.01
C LEU A 69 -55.96 -21.80 -19.90
N SER A 70 -56.11 -22.36 -18.70
CA SER A 70 -55.96 -23.81 -18.45
C SER A 70 -54.62 -24.37 -18.98
N VAL A 71 -53.55 -23.61 -18.84
CA VAL A 71 -52.19 -23.96 -19.22
C VAL A 71 -51.42 -24.39 -17.97
N PRO A 72 -50.80 -25.58 -17.93
CA PRO A 72 -49.93 -25.96 -16.82
C PRO A 72 -48.72 -25.05 -16.75
N ALA A 73 -48.43 -24.45 -15.60
CA ALA A 73 -47.30 -23.56 -15.40
C ALA A 73 -46.42 -24.00 -14.23
N PHE A 74 -45.10 -23.87 -14.39
CA PHE A 74 -44.10 -24.32 -13.41
C PHE A 74 -42.98 -23.30 -13.23
N PHE A 75 -42.57 -23.08 -11.99
CA PHE A 75 -41.33 -22.34 -11.69
C PHE A 75 -40.18 -23.34 -11.59
N ILE A 76 -39.10 -23.16 -12.37
CA ILE A 76 -37.94 -24.05 -12.31
C ILE A 76 -36.68 -23.23 -11.97
N ASP A 77 -35.99 -23.62 -10.89
CA ASP A 77 -34.71 -23.02 -10.52
C ASP A 77 -33.63 -23.42 -11.52
N LEU A 78 -32.88 -22.44 -12.02
CA LEU A 78 -31.77 -22.67 -12.94
C LEU A 78 -30.68 -23.57 -12.33
N ASN A 79 -30.44 -23.53 -11.02
CA ASN A 79 -29.52 -24.46 -10.36
C ASN A 79 -29.98 -25.90 -10.52
N LYS A 80 -31.29 -26.16 -10.50
CA LYS A 80 -31.81 -27.51 -10.66
C LYS A 80 -31.57 -28.03 -12.06
N ILE A 81 -31.78 -27.19 -13.07
CA ILE A 81 -31.44 -27.50 -14.46
C ILE A 81 -29.94 -27.81 -14.57
N ILE A 82 -29.07 -27.02 -13.93
CA ILE A 82 -27.63 -27.26 -13.91
C ILE A 82 -27.27 -28.61 -13.25
N GLU A 83 -27.92 -28.97 -12.14
CA GLU A 83 -27.74 -30.27 -11.49
C GLU A 83 -28.11 -31.43 -12.42
N LEU A 84 -29.26 -31.33 -13.11
CA LEU A 84 -29.73 -32.35 -14.05
C LEU A 84 -28.80 -32.47 -15.26
N VAL A 85 -28.32 -31.34 -15.78
CA VAL A 85 -27.29 -31.27 -16.82
C VAL A 85 -26.00 -31.95 -16.35
N ASP A 86 -25.54 -31.67 -15.12
CA ASP A 86 -24.33 -32.27 -14.56
C ASP A 86 -24.49 -33.78 -14.31
N GLN A 87 -25.67 -34.25 -13.89
CA GLN A 87 -25.99 -35.67 -13.80
C GLN A 87 -25.92 -36.33 -15.17
N LYS A 88 -26.53 -35.73 -16.20
CA LYS A 88 -26.55 -36.30 -17.55
C LYS A 88 -25.17 -36.31 -18.21
N ARG A 89 -24.36 -35.27 -17.97
CA ARG A 89 -22.93 -35.23 -18.39
C ARG A 89 -22.12 -36.37 -17.78
N LYS A 90 -22.33 -36.66 -16.49
CA LYS A 90 -21.66 -37.78 -15.79
C LYS A 90 -22.11 -39.13 -16.32
N GLU A 91 -23.41 -39.32 -16.56
CA GLU A 91 -23.95 -40.55 -17.15
C GLU A 91 -23.35 -40.84 -18.54
N LEU A 92 -23.20 -39.81 -19.36
CA LEU A 92 -22.69 -39.92 -20.73
C LEU A 92 -21.16 -39.82 -20.82
N ASN A 93 -20.49 -39.49 -19.71
CA ASN A 93 -19.06 -39.25 -19.61
C ASN A 93 -18.53 -38.22 -20.64
N ILE A 94 -19.23 -37.09 -20.77
CA ILE A 94 -18.90 -36.00 -21.71
C ILE A 94 -18.65 -34.67 -20.98
N PRO A 95 -17.74 -33.83 -21.50
CA PRO A 95 -17.43 -32.54 -20.88
C PRO A 95 -18.51 -31.49 -21.12
N THR A 96 -19.34 -31.56 -22.16
CA THR A 96 -20.40 -30.59 -22.46
C THR A 96 -21.60 -31.29 -23.10
N LEU A 97 -22.80 -30.71 -22.99
CA LEU A 97 -24.04 -31.19 -23.60
C LEU A 97 -24.49 -30.28 -24.74
N ASN A 98 -25.08 -30.83 -25.80
CA ASN A 98 -25.71 -29.99 -26.82
C ASN A 98 -27.04 -29.39 -26.31
N CYS A 99 -27.50 -28.30 -26.94
CA CYS A 99 -28.71 -27.60 -26.53
C CYS A 99 -30.00 -28.43 -26.70
N GLN A 100 -30.05 -29.36 -27.65
CA GLN A 100 -31.19 -30.27 -27.81
C GLN A 100 -31.39 -31.17 -26.58
N MET A 101 -30.29 -31.66 -26.00
CA MET A 101 -30.36 -32.49 -24.79
C MET A 101 -30.78 -31.71 -23.56
N LEU A 102 -30.43 -30.41 -23.49
CA LEU A 102 -30.93 -29.51 -22.44
C LEU A 102 -32.47 -29.40 -22.49
N ILE A 103 -33.04 -29.31 -23.69
CA ILE A 103 -34.50 -29.23 -23.87
C ILE A 103 -35.16 -30.51 -23.41
N ASN A 104 -34.64 -31.66 -23.84
CA ASN A 104 -35.13 -32.96 -23.37
C ASN A 104 -35.05 -33.10 -21.84
N ILE A 105 -34.05 -32.50 -21.18
CA ILE A 105 -33.95 -32.48 -19.71
C ILE A 105 -35.07 -31.63 -19.09
N ILE A 106 -35.36 -30.46 -19.66
CA ILE A 106 -36.43 -29.59 -19.17
C ILE A 106 -37.80 -30.23 -19.42
N ASP A 107 -38.04 -30.78 -20.62
CA ASP A 107 -39.27 -31.51 -20.96
C ASP A 107 -39.49 -32.68 -19.99
N ALA A 108 -38.46 -33.51 -19.76
CA ALA A 108 -38.57 -34.63 -18.83
C ALA A 108 -38.88 -34.19 -17.39
N GLU A 109 -38.36 -33.05 -16.96
CA GLU A 109 -38.66 -32.50 -15.63
C GLU A 109 -40.09 -31.94 -15.56
N VAL A 110 -40.57 -31.27 -16.62
CA VAL A 110 -41.96 -30.80 -16.72
C VAL A 110 -42.93 -31.98 -16.75
N GLU A 111 -42.67 -33.02 -17.53
CA GLU A 111 -43.47 -34.24 -17.58
C GLU A 111 -43.54 -34.93 -16.21
N LYS A 112 -42.41 -35.00 -15.51
CA LYS A 112 -42.33 -35.55 -14.16
C LYS A 112 -43.20 -34.74 -13.19
N LEU A 113 -43.10 -33.40 -13.19
CA LEU A 113 -43.93 -32.54 -12.34
C LEU A 113 -45.43 -32.67 -12.67
N LEU A 114 -45.78 -32.75 -13.95
CA LEU A 114 -47.16 -33.01 -14.40
C LEU A 114 -47.65 -34.37 -13.91
N SER A 115 -46.81 -35.41 -13.98
CA SER A 115 -47.17 -36.76 -13.55
C SER A 115 -47.45 -36.81 -12.05
N TYR A 116 -46.68 -36.07 -11.24
CA TYR A 116 -46.91 -35.93 -9.81
C TYR A 116 -48.26 -35.27 -9.54
N ILE A 117 -48.56 -34.14 -10.21
CA ILE A 117 -49.86 -33.45 -10.05
C ILE A 117 -51.04 -34.37 -10.41
N LYS A 118 -50.90 -35.21 -11.44
CA LYS A 118 -51.97 -36.12 -11.90
C LYS A 118 -52.16 -37.34 -11.02
N ASN A 119 -51.07 -37.94 -10.53
CA ASN A 119 -51.09 -39.31 -10.03
C ASN A 119 -50.70 -39.46 -8.54
N ASP A 120 -50.04 -38.46 -7.95
CA ASP A 120 -49.52 -38.57 -6.58
C ASP A 120 -50.39 -37.86 -5.54
N ASP A 121 -50.05 -38.05 -4.26
CA ASP A 121 -50.72 -37.42 -3.12
C ASP A 121 -50.25 -35.97 -2.94
N TRP A 122 -51.19 -35.03 -3.03
CA TRP A 122 -50.95 -33.58 -2.95
C TRP A 122 -50.55 -33.11 -1.54
N ASP A 123 -50.67 -33.99 -0.55
CA ASP A 123 -50.13 -33.78 0.81
C ASP A 123 -48.65 -34.15 0.92
N ILE A 124 -48.06 -34.76 -0.12
CA ILE A 124 -46.66 -35.22 -0.18
C ILE A 124 -45.86 -34.44 -1.23
N ILE A 125 -46.47 -34.03 -2.34
CA ILE A 125 -45.79 -33.29 -3.42
C ILE A 125 -45.45 -31.88 -2.94
N ASN A 126 -44.17 -31.52 -2.95
CA ASN A 126 -43.69 -30.18 -2.59
C ASN A 126 -43.83 -29.21 -3.77
N GLY A 127 -44.80 -28.28 -3.68
CA GLY A 127 -44.93 -27.10 -4.55
C GLY A 127 -45.21 -27.31 -6.05
N PHE A 128 -45.31 -26.20 -6.79
CA PHE A 128 -45.35 -26.12 -8.27
C PHE A 128 -43.96 -25.86 -8.87
N SER A 129 -42.92 -26.20 -8.11
CA SER A 129 -41.52 -25.96 -8.44
C SER A 129 -40.67 -27.10 -7.91
N ASN A 130 -39.58 -27.41 -8.60
CA ASN A 130 -38.57 -28.35 -8.12
C ASN A 130 -37.36 -27.64 -7.50
N SER A 131 -37.60 -26.53 -6.77
CA SER A 131 -36.54 -25.78 -6.11
C SER A 131 -36.05 -26.50 -4.85
N ASN A 132 -34.77 -26.33 -4.48
CA ASN A 132 -34.23 -26.83 -3.21
C ASN A 132 -34.82 -26.10 -1.98
N THR A 133 -35.73 -25.13 -2.19
CA THR A 133 -36.26 -24.23 -1.17
C THR A 133 -37.75 -24.41 -0.87
N ASP A 134 -38.46 -25.23 -1.65
CA ASP A 134 -39.89 -25.51 -1.44
C ASP A 134 -40.08 -26.73 -0.55
N THR A 135 -40.45 -26.46 0.71
CA THR A 135 -40.63 -27.49 1.74
C THR A 135 -42.09 -27.69 2.11
N GLU A 136 -43.05 -27.01 1.48
CA GLU A 136 -44.48 -27.15 1.80
C GLU A 136 -45.26 -27.90 0.70
N PRO A 137 -46.13 -28.86 1.07
CA PRO A 137 -46.96 -29.60 0.12
C PRO A 137 -47.95 -28.72 -0.66
N ILE A 138 -48.33 -29.13 -1.88
CA ILE A 138 -49.26 -28.38 -2.75
C ILE A 138 -50.57 -28.02 -2.03
N ASN A 139 -51.19 -28.95 -1.29
CA ASN A 139 -52.44 -28.64 -0.56
C ASN A 139 -52.24 -27.56 0.50
N THR A 140 -51.10 -27.59 1.21
CA THR A 140 -50.75 -26.57 2.21
C THR A 140 -50.51 -25.22 1.55
N PHE A 141 -49.88 -25.21 0.37
CA PHE A 141 -49.67 -24.02 -0.43
C PHE A 141 -51.00 -23.42 -0.91
N LEU A 142 -51.88 -24.22 -1.52
CA LEU A 142 -53.20 -23.77 -2.01
C LEU A 142 -54.08 -23.19 -0.90
N GLY A 143 -53.99 -23.71 0.32
CA GLY A 143 -54.69 -23.13 1.48
C GLY A 143 -54.23 -21.73 1.88
N LYS A 144 -53.07 -21.28 1.40
CA LYS A 144 -52.47 -19.96 1.69
C LYS A 144 -52.51 -18.99 0.50
N VAL A 145 -52.78 -19.48 -0.71
CA VAL A 145 -52.86 -18.65 -1.92
C VAL A 145 -54.12 -17.80 -1.86
N LYS A 146 -53.95 -16.48 -1.97
CA LYS A 146 -55.08 -15.55 -2.13
C LYS A 146 -55.45 -15.47 -3.60
N GLN A 147 -56.74 -15.29 -3.86
CA GLN A 147 -57.25 -15.06 -5.21
C GLN A 147 -56.59 -13.81 -5.81
N LEU A 148 -56.01 -13.93 -7.01
CA LEU A 148 -55.26 -12.84 -7.64
C LEU A 148 -56.22 -11.71 -8.04
N LYS A 149 -55.91 -10.51 -7.54
CA LYS A 149 -56.63 -9.27 -7.81
C LYS A 149 -55.87 -8.45 -8.85
N ILE A 150 -56.61 -7.89 -9.79
CA ILE A 150 -56.10 -6.99 -10.82
C ILE A 150 -56.79 -5.65 -10.60
N GLU A 151 -56.01 -4.61 -10.37
CA GLU A 151 -56.48 -3.23 -10.48
C GLU A 151 -56.25 -2.77 -11.92
N GLU A 152 -57.28 -2.94 -12.74
CA GLU A 152 -57.25 -2.77 -14.20
C GLU A 152 -57.54 -1.32 -14.59
N LEU A 153 -56.73 -0.77 -15.48
CA LEU A 153 -56.91 0.58 -15.99
C LEU A 153 -57.88 0.60 -17.18
N GLU A 154 -59.14 0.93 -16.93
CA GLU A 154 -60.19 1.12 -17.95
C GLU A 154 -60.34 2.61 -18.31
N GLY A 155 -59.68 3.02 -19.40
CA GLY A 155 -59.62 4.42 -19.78
C GLY A 155 -58.83 5.23 -18.75
N ASN A 156 -59.54 6.01 -17.93
CA ASN A 156 -58.94 6.82 -16.86
C ASN A 156 -59.35 6.38 -15.45
N ASN A 157 -60.08 5.27 -15.31
CA ASN A 157 -60.56 4.76 -14.04
C ASN A 157 -59.93 3.40 -13.75
N ILE A 158 -59.76 3.10 -12.45
CA ILE A 158 -59.33 1.78 -12.00
C ILE A 158 -60.57 0.95 -11.66
N SER A 159 -60.69 -0.22 -12.27
CA SER A 159 -61.67 -1.24 -11.90
C SER A 159 -60.94 -2.40 -11.22
N GLN A 160 -61.59 -3.04 -10.24
CA GLN A 160 -61.05 -4.24 -9.62
C GLN A 160 -61.60 -5.48 -10.32
N LYS A 161 -60.73 -6.24 -10.96
CA LYS A 161 -61.00 -7.55 -11.53
C LYS A 161 -60.37 -8.63 -10.65
N VAL A 162 -61.01 -9.78 -10.54
CA VAL A 162 -60.51 -10.91 -9.74
C VAL A 162 -60.48 -12.15 -10.63
N LEU A 163 -59.32 -12.81 -10.71
CA LEU A 163 -59.18 -14.04 -11.51
C LEU A 163 -59.80 -15.25 -10.79
N GLN A 164 -60.03 -16.35 -11.52
CA GLN A 164 -60.49 -17.59 -10.87
C GLN A 164 -59.50 -18.05 -9.79
N PRO A 165 -59.96 -18.59 -8.65
CA PRO A 165 -59.08 -19.09 -7.60
C PRO A 165 -58.30 -20.31 -8.09
N LEU A 166 -57.01 -20.40 -7.71
CA LEU A 166 -56.21 -21.57 -7.97
C LEU A 166 -56.66 -22.71 -7.05
N THR A 167 -57.46 -23.64 -7.59
CA THR A 167 -57.99 -24.80 -6.86
C THR A 167 -57.50 -26.10 -7.47
N LYS A 168 -57.64 -27.19 -6.72
CA LYS A 168 -57.31 -28.54 -7.20
C LYS A 168 -58.00 -28.88 -8.52
N ASP A 169 -59.28 -28.54 -8.65
CA ASP A 169 -60.05 -28.79 -9.87
C ASP A 169 -59.53 -28.00 -11.08
N VAL A 170 -59.16 -26.72 -10.87
CA VAL A 170 -58.58 -25.86 -11.92
C VAL A 170 -57.24 -26.42 -12.39
N ILE A 171 -56.40 -26.85 -11.46
CA ILE A 171 -55.08 -27.42 -11.78
C ILE A 171 -55.21 -28.75 -12.50
N LEU A 172 -56.06 -29.67 -12.04
CA LEU A 172 -56.28 -30.95 -12.72
C LEU A 172 -56.84 -30.75 -14.14
N LYS A 173 -57.81 -29.84 -14.30
CA LYS A 173 -58.35 -29.47 -15.60
C LYS A 173 -57.28 -28.94 -16.55
N ALA A 174 -56.40 -28.08 -16.07
CA ALA A 174 -55.30 -27.54 -16.86
C ALA A 174 -54.25 -28.62 -17.19
N ALA A 175 -53.92 -29.50 -16.25
CA ALA A 175 -53.02 -30.64 -16.46
C ALA A 175 -53.54 -31.60 -17.56
N ASP A 176 -54.86 -31.72 -17.72
CA ASP A 176 -55.51 -32.56 -18.74
C ASP A 176 -55.86 -31.81 -20.04
N SER A 177 -55.54 -30.51 -20.15
CA SER A 177 -55.90 -29.68 -21.31
C SER A 177 -55.17 -30.06 -22.61
N GLY A 178 -54.00 -30.71 -22.51
CA GLY A 178 -53.11 -30.94 -23.64
C GLY A 178 -52.43 -29.66 -24.16
N ASN A 179 -52.52 -28.53 -23.45
CA ASN A 179 -51.79 -27.31 -23.80
C ASN A 179 -50.27 -27.49 -23.58
N LYS A 180 -49.46 -26.72 -24.31
CA LYS A 180 -47.99 -26.66 -24.08
C LYS A 180 -47.76 -26.04 -22.70
N SER A 181 -46.90 -26.62 -21.87
CA SER A 181 -46.67 -26.11 -20.51
C SER A 181 -45.96 -24.76 -20.52
N LEU A 182 -46.12 -23.95 -19.49
CA LEU A 182 -45.37 -22.71 -19.27
C LEU A 182 -44.26 -22.97 -18.25
N VAL A 183 -43.00 -22.74 -18.64
CA VAL A 183 -41.85 -22.78 -17.75
C VAL A 183 -41.40 -21.36 -17.45
N ILE A 184 -41.33 -21.02 -16.17
CA ILE A 184 -40.87 -19.73 -15.69
C ILE A 184 -39.56 -19.93 -14.92
N ILE A 185 -38.51 -19.24 -15.36
CA ILE A 185 -37.22 -19.21 -14.67
C ILE A 185 -36.97 -17.78 -14.24
N ASP A 186 -37.08 -17.50 -12.94
CA ASP A 186 -36.68 -16.21 -12.40
C ASP A 186 -35.16 -16.17 -12.18
N GLU A 187 -34.59 -14.97 -12.24
CA GLU A 187 -33.16 -14.69 -12.05
C GLU A 187 -32.25 -15.58 -12.90
N PHE A 188 -32.64 -15.77 -14.17
CA PHE A 188 -31.93 -16.60 -15.12
C PHE A 188 -30.44 -16.21 -15.21
N GLU A 189 -30.11 -14.95 -14.95
CA GLU A 189 -28.74 -14.44 -14.93
C GLU A 189 -27.81 -15.04 -13.90
N ASP A 190 -28.29 -15.31 -12.69
CA ASP A 190 -27.45 -15.54 -11.51
C ASP A 190 -26.56 -16.77 -11.67
N LYS A 191 -26.95 -17.69 -12.57
CA LYS A 191 -26.27 -18.96 -12.85
C LYS A 191 -26.10 -19.23 -14.34
N TYR A 192 -26.40 -18.27 -15.21
CA TYR A 192 -26.29 -18.47 -16.65
C TYR A 192 -24.88 -18.86 -17.08
N TRP A 193 -23.86 -18.20 -16.55
CA TRP A 193 -22.45 -18.51 -16.87
C TRP A 193 -22.08 -19.97 -16.53
N LYS A 194 -22.66 -20.53 -15.45
CA LYS A 194 -22.46 -21.93 -15.08
C LYS A 194 -23.11 -22.85 -16.11
N LEU A 195 -24.34 -22.55 -16.52
CA LEU A 195 -25.01 -23.32 -17.56
C LEU A 195 -24.22 -23.25 -18.89
N LYS A 196 -23.75 -22.05 -19.28
CA LYS A 196 -22.93 -21.82 -20.49
C LYS A 196 -21.67 -22.69 -20.53
N GLN A 197 -20.96 -22.83 -19.42
CA GLN A 197 -19.75 -23.69 -19.34
C GLN A 197 -20.03 -25.19 -19.54
N ARG A 198 -21.29 -25.61 -19.47
CA ARG A 198 -21.71 -27.02 -19.49
C ARG A 198 -22.34 -27.42 -20.82
N LEU A 199 -22.50 -26.46 -21.74
CA LEU A 199 -23.15 -26.64 -23.03
C LEU A 199 -22.17 -26.45 -24.19
N ASP A 200 -22.39 -27.19 -25.26
CA ASP A 200 -21.74 -27.05 -26.57
C ASP A 200 -22.72 -26.39 -27.55
N TYR A 201 -22.23 -25.44 -28.36
CA TYR A 201 -23.05 -24.61 -29.25
C TYR A 201 -22.28 -24.17 -30.50
N ALA A 202 -22.95 -24.15 -31.65
CA ALA A 202 -22.34 -23.81 -32.94
C ALA A 202 -22.28 -22.29 -33.17
N GLY A 203 -21.18 -21.65 -32.76
CA GLY A 203 -20.76 -20.29 -33.19
C GLY A 203 -21.77 -19.15 -32.97
N GLY A 204 -22.83 -19.40 -32.18
CA GLY A 204 -23.97 -18.51 -32.07
C GLY A 204 -24.51 -18.35 -30.64
N GLY A 205 -23.88 -18.98 -29.64
CA GLY A 205 -24.23 -18.95 -28.22
C GLY A 205 -25.26 -20.01 -27.79
N PRO A 206 -25.20 -20.54 -26.54
CA PRO A 206 -26.09 -21.60 -26.06
C PRO A 206 -27.55 -21.13 -25.90
N ILE A 207 -27.74 -19.82 -25.74
CA ILE A 207 -29.06 -19.19 -25.71
C ILE A 207 -29.74 -19.19 -27.07
N ARG A 208 -28.98 -18.94 -28.14
CA ARG A 208 -29.52 -18.86 -29.50
C ARG A 208 -30.10 -20.20 -29.90
N GLU A 209 -29.37 -21.27 -29.64
CA GLU A 209 -29.86 -22.62 -29.91
C GLU A 209 -31.04 -22.97 -29.00
N LEU A 210 -30.95 -22.74 -27.68
CA LEU A 210 -32.06 -22.98 -26.75
C LEU A 210 -33.36 -22.28 -27.20
N PHE A 211 -33.30 -21.00 -27.56
CA PHE A 211 -34.47 -20.24 -27.98
C PHE A 211 -34.96 -20.65 -29.38
N ASP A 212 -34.05 -20.91 -30.32
CA ASP A 212 -34.44 -21.41 -31.65
C ASP A 212 -35.23 -22.72 -31.57
N TYR A 213 -34.84 -23.62 -30.68
CA TYR A 213 -35.56 -24.88 -30.48
C TYR A 213 -36.88 -24.71 -29.71
N VAL A 214 -36.96 -23.76 -28.77
CA VAL A 214 -38.24 -23.41 -28.12
C VAL A 214 -39.25 -22.85 -29.14
N VAL A 215 -38.80 -22.04 -30.10
CA VAL A 215 -39.62 -21.43 -31.16
C VAL A 215 -40.03 -22.43 -32.24
N LYS A 216 -39.12 -23.31 -32.68
CA LYS A 216 -39.36 -24.29 -33.76
C LYS A 216 -40.36 -25.41 -33.43
N SER A 217 -41.00 -25.36 -32.26
CA SER A 217 -41.98 -26.35 -31.77
C SER A 217 -41.42 -27.74 -31.46
N ASP A 218 -40.12 -27.84 -31.17
CA ASP A 218 -39.44 -29.10 -30.76
C ASP A 218 -39.51 -29.36 -29.24
N SER A 219 -40.20 -28.51 -28.48
CA SER A 219 -40.34 -28.58 -27.01
C SER A 219 -41.81 -28.65 -26.61
N ASP A 220 -42.10 -29.25 -25.45
CA ASP A 220 -43.45 -29.30 -24.87
C ASP A 220 -43.72 -28.17 -23.86
N PHE A 221 -42.79 -27.20 -23.77
CA PHE A 221 -42.94 -25.98 -22.96
C PHE A 221 -42.69 -24.66 -23.70
N TYR A 222 -43.35 -23.58 -23.28
CA TYR A 222 -43.01 -22.19 -23.58
C TYR A 222 -42.21 -21.60 -22.42
N LEU A 223 -41.22 -20.75 -22.73
CA LEU A 223 -40.27 -20.24 -21.75
C LEU A 223 -40.48 -18.74 -21.50
N ILE A 224 -40.66 -18.37 -20.23
CA ILE A 224 -40.57 -17.00 -19.74
C ILE A 224 -39.38 -16.91 -18.77
N ILE A 225 -38.47 -15.97 -19.01
CA ILE A 225 -37.33 -15.71 -18.12
C ILE A 225 -37.46 -14.34 -17.45
N GLY A 226 -37.16 -14.30 -16.15
CA GLY A 226 -37.15 -13.09 -15.35
C GLY A 226 -35.72 -12.58 -15.14
N ASN A 227 -35.43 -11.37 -15.60
CA ASN A 227 -34.07 -10.83 -15.57
C ASN A 227 -33.95 -9.49 -14.85
N GLY A 228 -32.87 -9.31 -14.08
CA GLY A 228 -32.46 -7.99 -13.58
C GLY A 228 -32.07 -7.02 -14.72
N PRO A 229 -31.88 -5.72 -14.42
CA PRO A 229 -31.43 -4.75 -15.42
C PRO A 229 -30.09 -5.16 -16.05
N ALA A 230 -29.22 -5.77 -15.23
CA ALA A 230 -27.84 -6.08 -15.55
C ALA A 230 -27.63 -7.25 -16.51
N SER A 231 -28.61 -8.14 -16.60
CA SER A 231 -28.35 -9.44 -17.16
C SER A 231 -28.74 -9.61 -18.60
N ALA A 232 -29.37 -8.60 -19.21
CA ALA A 232 -29.49 -8.60 -20.65
C ALA A 232 -28.08 -8.71 -21.25
N PHE A 233 -27.11 -7.87 -20.84
CA PHE A 233 -25.75 -7.81 -21.40
C PHE A 233 -24.83 -8.98 -21.02
N GLU A 234 -24.96 -9.62 -19.85
CA GLU A 234 -24.13 -10.81 -19.50
C GLU A 234 -24.38 -12.03 -20.41
N LEU A 235 -25.51 -12.06 -21.11
CA LEU A 235 -25.76 -13.02 -22.19
C LEU A 235 -24.93 -12.69 -23.45
N GLY A 236 -24.49 -11.44 -23.59
CA GLY A 236 -23.80 -10.86 -24.74
C GLY A 236 -22.32 -10.49 -24.55
N VAL A 237 -21.76 -10.51 -23.33
CA VAL A 237 -20.32 -10.21 -23.12
C VAL A 237 -19.47 -11.36 -23.66
N ALA A 238 -18.86 -11.12 -24.82
CA ALA A 238 -17.65 -11.79 -25.24
C ALA A 238 -16.50 -11.27 -24.38
N ASP A 239 -15.65 -12.19 -23.92
CA ASP A 239 -14.29 -11.88 -23.54
C ASP A 239 -13.64 -11.19 -24.76
N GLU A 240 -13.14 -9.96 -24.64
CA GLU A 240 -12.54 -9.20 -25.76
C GLU A 240 -11.33 -9.93 -26.40
N SER A 241 -10.88 -11.04 -25.80
CA SER A 241 -9.86 -11.95 -26.33
C SER A 241 -10.36 -12.90 -27.44
N ILE A 242 -11.68 -13.05 -27.66
CA ILE A 242 -12.26 -13.95 -28.68
C ILE A 242 -13.33 -13.18 -29.46
N GLY A 243 -12.98 -12.69 -30.65
CA GLY A 243 -13.78 -11.74 -31.44
C GLY A 243 -15.09 -12.29 -32.06
N GLU A 244 -16.09 -12.64 -31.25
CA GLU A 244 -17.45 -12.96 -31.71
C GLU A 244 -18.49 -12.03 -31.09
N SER A 245 -19.24 -11.27 -31.91
CA SER A 245 -20.29 -10.36 -31.44
C SER A 245 -21.65 -11.08 -31.30
N ASN A 246 -22.21 -11.10 -30.09
CA ASN A 246 -23.51 -11.74 -29.79
C ASN A 246 -24.75 -10.85 -30.06
N THR A 247 -24.61 -9.72 -30.77
CA THR A 247 -25.70 -8.79 -31.12
C THR A 247 -26.85 -9.41 -31.93
N ALA A 248 -26.64 -10.57 -32.56
CA ALA A 248 -27.69 -11.32 -33.25
C ALA A 248 -28.64 -12.10 -32.30
N GLN A 249 -28.23 -12.34 -31.05
CA GLN A 249 -28.97 -13.17 -30.08
C GLN A 249 -30.18 -12.46 -29.46
N TYR A 250 -30.09 -11.15 -29.22
CA TYR A 250 -31.21 -10.35 -28.68
C TYR A 250 -32.38 -10.16 -29.65
N ARG A 251 -32.16 -10.32 -30.96
CA ARG A 251 -33.21 -10.11 -31.97
C ARG A 251 -34.26 -11.22 -32.01
N ARG A 252 -34.11 -12.26 -31.19
CA ARG A 252 -34.97 -13.46 -31.15
C ARG A 252 -35.66 -13.67 -29.79
N LEU A 253 -35.54 -12.69 -28.89
CA LEU A 253 -36.28 -12.62 -27.63
C LEU A 253 -37.25 -11.45 -27.69
N ASP A 254 -38.47 -11.66 -27.18
CA ASP A 254 -39.36 -10.55 -26.89
C ASP A 254 -39.06 -10.02 -25.49
N VAL A 255 -38.59 -8.78 -25.42
CA VAL A 255 -38.15 -8.16 -24.16
C VAL A 255 -39.18 -7.18 -23.66
N LEU A 256 -39.77 -7.47 -22.50
CA LEU A 256 -40.68 -6.57 -21.80
C LEU A 256 -39.96 -5.90 -20.63
N ASN A 257 -39.74 -4.60 -20.74
CA ASN A 257 -39.15 -3.79 -19.66
C ASN A 257 -40.27 -3.27 -18.75
N VAL A 258 -40.30 -3.73 -17.51
CA VAL A 258 -41.21 -3.22 -16.48
C VAL A 258 -40.74 -1.83 -16.06
N PRO A 259 -41.48 -0.75 -16.38
CA PRO A 259 -41.03 0.60 -16.13
C PRO A 259 -41.21 0.98 -14.66
N SER A 260 -40.28 1.77 -14.13
CA SER A 260 -40.54 2.50 -12.89
C SER A 260 -41.62 3.58 -13.15
N PRO A 261 -42.71 3.67 -12.35
CA PRO A 261 -43.71 4.71 -12.49
C PRO A 261 -43.11 6.09 -12.20
N SER A 262 -43.26 7.05 -13.12
CA SER A 262 -42.94 8.46 -12.84
C SER A 262 -44.11 9.19 -12.17
N PRO A 263 -43.88 10.33 -11.48
CA PRO A 263 -44.97 11.12 -10.91
C PRO A 263 -46.03 11.52 -11.95
N ARG A 264 -45.60 11.88 -13.17
CA ARG A 264 -46.52 12.18 -14.28
C ARG A 264 -47.30 10.98 -14.78
N MET A 265 -46.72 9.77 -14.75
CA MET A 265 -47.46 8.56 -15.10
C MET A 265 -48.57 8.31 -14.08
N LEU A 266 -48.25 8.42 -12.78
CA LEU A 266 -49.21 8.25 -11.69
C LEU A 266 -50.33 9.31 -11.74
N SER A 267 -50.00 10.60 -11.91
CA SER A 267 -50.98 11.69 -11.97
C SER A 267 -51.87 11.68 -13.22
N LYS A 268 -51.50 10.92 -14.26
CA LYS A 268 -52.36 10.72 -15.44
C LYS A 268 -53.25 9.49 -15.35
N SER A 269 -52.97 8.58 -14.40
CA SER A 269 -53.64 7.29 -14.30
C SER A 269 -54.01 6.96 -12.86
N PHE A 270 -53.14 6.26 -12.11
CA PHE A 270 -53.49 5.69 -10.82
C PHE A 270 -53.90 6.71 -9.75
N LEU A 271 -53.26 7.89 -9.75
CA LEU A 271 -53.50 8.99 -8.79
C LEU A 271 -54.08 10.22 -9.48
N LYS A 272 -54.87 10.05 -10.55
CA LYS A 272 -55.36 11.14 -11.40
C LYS A 272 -56.16 12.22 -10.66
N ASN A 273 -56.87 11.85 -9.60
CA ASN A 273 -57.72 12.76 -8.84
C ASN A 273 -57.00 13.42 -7.66
N ASP A 274 -55.73 13.07 -7.41
CA ASP A 274 -54.95 13.59 -6.31
C ASP A 274 -54.13 14.82 -6.74
N PRO A 275 -53.92 15.81 -5.85
CA PRO A 275 -53.04 16.95 -6.13
C PRO A 275 -51.62 16.48 -6.46
N ILE A 276 -50.96 17.15 -7.41
CA ILE A 276 -49.64 16.74 -7.92
C ILE A 276 -48.57 16.63 -6.82
N GLY A 277 -48.55 17.54 -5.82
CA GLY A 277 -47.57 17.42 -4.74
C GLY A 277 -47.86 16.26 -3.80
N TYR A 278 -49.11 15.81 -3.69
CA TYR A 278 -49.43 14.56 -2.98
C TYR A 278 -49.04 13.32 -3.81
N VAL A 279 -49.17 13.39 -5.14
CA VAL A 279 -48.62 12.37 -6.05
C VAL A 279 -47.11 12.28 -5.91
N ASN A 280 -46.41 13.43 -5.86
CA ASN A 280 -44.98 13.52 -5.62
C ASN A 280 -44.59 12.92 -4.25
N PHE A 281 -45.36 13.22 -3.21
CA PHE A 281 -45.16 12.63 -1.87
C PHE A 281 -45.29 11.10 -1.89
N ILE A 282 -46.36 10.55 -2.47
CA ILE A 282 -46.54 9.10 -2.62
C ILE A 282 -45.40 8.49 -3.45
N TRP A 283 -44.97 9.18 -4.52
CA TRP A 283 -43.88 8.72 -5.36
C TRP A 283 -42.56 8.60 -4.60
N TRP A 284 -42.20 9.61 -3.80
CA TRP A 284 -41.00 9.58 -2.95
C TRP A 284 -41.11 8.53 -1.83
N LEU A 285 -42.25 8.46 -1.15
CA LEU A 285 -42.51 7.49 -0.08
C LEU A 285 -42.40 6.04 -0.60
N SER A 286 -42.93 5.81 -1.81
CA SER A 286 -42.87 4.51 -2.49
C SER A 286 -41.54 4.23 -3.18
N ARG A 287 -40.62 5.20 -3.25
CA ARG A 287 -39.33 5.11 -3.97
C ARG A 287 -39.51 4.64 -5.41
N SER A 288 -40.60 5.05 -6.05
CA SER A 288 -41.00 4.61 -7.39
C SER A 288 -41.21 3.09 -7.54
N ARG A 289 -41.54 2.36 -6.46
CA ARG A 289 -41.86 0.92 -6.51
C ARG A 289 -43.38 0.71 -6.58
N PRO A 290 -43.92 0.00 -7.59
CA PRO A 290 -45.35 -0.15 -7.78
C PRO A 290 -46.16 -0.66 -6.59
N GLY A 291 -45.69 -1.73 -5.92
CA GLY A 291 -46.40 -2.28 -4.76
C GLY A 291 -46.46 -1.30 -3.59
N LEU A 292 -45.44 -0.46 -3.44
CA LEU A 292 -45.37 0.54 -2.37
C LEU A 292 -46.23 1.77 -2.67
N VAL A 293 -46.44 2.11 -3.95
CA VAL A 293 -47.38 3.17 -4.36
C VAL A 293 -48.80 2.84 -3.89
N ASP A 294 -49.23 1.61 -4.14
CA ASP A 294 -50.56 1.14 -3.74
C ASP A 294 -50.70 1.05 -2.22
N GLN A 295 -49.69 0.49 -1.53
CA GLN A 295 -49.65 0.44 -0.07
C GLN A 295 -49.75 1.84 0.54
N ALA A 296 -48.94 2.79 0.05
CA ALA A 296 -48.98 4.18 0.47
C ALA A 296 -50.35 4.81 0.27
N ARG A 297 -50.94 4.63 -0.91
CA ARG A 297 -52.26 5.19 -1.22
C ARG A 297 -53.37 4.63 -0.32
N LYS A 298 -53.37 3.31 -0.09
CA LYS A 298 -54.39 2.63 0.73
C LYS A 298 -54.31 3.00 2.21
N GLN A 299 -53.10 3.14 2.77
CA GLN A 299 -52.93 3.45 4.18
C GLN A 299 -53.11 4.95 4.48
N LEU A 300 -52.60 5.85 3.61
CA LEU A 300 -52.65 7.30 3.86
C LEU A 300 -53.99 7.94 3.50
N GLY A 301 -54.75 7.36 2.56
CA GLY A 301 -56.05 7.91 2.16
C GLY A 301 -55.94 9.29 1.52
N SER A 302 -56.95 10.14 1.69
CA SER A 302 -57.05 11.47 1.06
C SER A 302 -56.16 12.51 1.75
N VAL A 303 -55.45 13.34 0.97
CA VAL A 303 -54.60 14.41 1.48
C VAL A 303 -55.37 15.46 2.29
N ASP A 304 -56.62 15.75 1.94
CA ASP A 304 -57.44 16.73 2.65
C ASP A 304 -57.67 16.32 4.11
N ILE A 305 -57.88 15.02 4.35
CA ILE A 305 -58.08 14.45 5.70
C ILE A 305 -56.79 14.51 6.50
N LEU A 306 -55.63 14.30 5.85
CA LEU A 306 -54.34 14.36 6.52
C LEU A 306 -53.98 15.80 6.92
N LEU A 307 -54.31 16.80 6.11
CA LEU A 307 -54.02 18.20 6.38
C LEU A 307 -54.81 18.80 7.56
N GLU A 308 -55.97 18.21 7.90
CA GLU A 308 -56.76 18.56 9.08
C GLU A 308 -56.08 18.17 10.40
N LYS A 309 -55.15 17.21 10.36
CA LYS A 309 -54.40 16.75 11.53
C LYS A 309 -53.19 17.66 11.79
N ASP A 310 -52.68 17.60 13.03
CA ASP A 310 -51.38 18.19 13.36
C ASP A 310 -50.23 17.27 12.93
N TYR A 311 -49.00 17.79 12.94
CA TYR A 311 -47.84 17.03 12.46
C TYR A 311 -47.64 15.73 13.25
N VAL A 312 -47.82 15.76 14.57
CA VAL A 312 -47.60 14.60 15.44
C VAL A 312 -48.60 13.49 15.13
N ASN A 313 -49.89 13.82 15.00
CA ASN A 313 -50.92 12.83 14.70
C ASN A 313 -50.77 12.28 13.28
N ILE A 314 -50.30 13.08 12.31
CA ILE A 314 -49.96 12.56 10.96
C ILE A 314 -48.91 11.46 11.08
N ILE A 315 -47.85 11.65 11.88
CA ILE A 315 -46.79 10.66 12.02
C ILE A 315 -47.22 9.45 12.88
N SER A 316 -47.95 9.66 13.99
CA SER A 316 -48.26 8.60 14.95
C SER A 316 -49.47 7.74 14.59
N GLU A 317 -50.45 8.26 13.84
CA GLU A 317 -51.67 7.51 13.48
C GLU A 317 -51.55 6.74 12.15
N ASN A 318 -50.49 6.99 11.36
CA ASN A 318 -50.27 6.31 10.09
C ASN A 318 -49.14 5.30 10.22
N ASP A 319 -49.49 4.03 10.36
CA ASP A 319 -48.55 2.93 10.60
C ASP A 319 -47.45 2.86 9.52
N ILE A 320 -47.74 3.24 8.26
CA ILE A 320 -46.78 3.26 7.16
C ILE A 320 -45.46 3.96 7.47
N PHE A 321 -45.46 5.03 8.26
CA PHE A 321 -44.23 5.76 8.59
C PHE A 321 -43.35 5.02 9.60
N SER A 322 -43.93 4.06 10.32
CA SER A 322 -43.25 3.17 11.27
C SER A 322 -42.91 1.81 10.67
N GLU A 323 -43.61 1.41 9.60
CA GLU A 323 -43.38 0.17 8.87
C GLU A 323 -42.01 0.18 8.17
N ASN A 324 -41.37 -0.99 8.17
CA ASN A 324 -40.21 -1.23 7.33
C ASN A 324 -40.69 -1.48 5.90
N VAL A 325 -39.93 -0.96 4.96
CA VAL A 325 -40.26 -0.99 3.52
C VAL A 325 -40.21 -2.40 2.96
N ASP A 326 -39.46 -3.30 3.61
CA ASP A 326 -39.40 -4.72 3.27
C ASP A 326 -39.73 -5.61 4.47
N SER A 327 -40.61 -6.58 4.22
CA SER A 327 -41.00 -7.65 5.14
C SER A 327 -39.87 -8.64 5.49
N GLN A 328 -38.76 -8.59 4.76
CA GLN A 328 -37.62 -9.50 4.90
C GLN A 328 -36.51 -8.98 5.84
N GLY A 329 -36.67 -7.80 6.45
CA GLY A 329 -35.84 -7.35 7.58
C GLY A 329 -34.79 -6.27 7.28
N GLU A 330 -35.06 -5.35 6.36
CA GLU A 330 -34.42 -4.02 6.38
C GLU A 330 -35.01 -3.19 7.53
N THR A 331 -34.21 -2.34 8.19
CA THR A 331 -34.66 -1.33 9.17
C THR A 331 -35.07 0.00 8.52
N VAL A 332 -35.05 0.06 7.19
CA VAL A 332 -35.36 1.25 6.39
C VAL A 332 -36.87 1.51 6.46
N LYS A 333 -37.24 2.67 7.01
CA LYS A 333 -38.63 3.13 7.11
C LYS A 333 -39.08 3.83 5.84
N PHE A 334 -40.39 3.93 5.62
CA PHE A 334 -40.92 4.73 4.51
C PHE A 334 -40.55 6.21 4.62
N LEU A 335 -40.49 6.74 5.85
CA LEU A 335 -40.13 8.13 6.12
C LEU A 335 -39.21 8.21 7.34
N ASN A 336 -38.06 8.86 7.20
CA ASN A 336 -37.18 9.17 8.32
C ASN A 336 -37.68 10.42 9.06
N TYR A 337 -38.79 10.30 9.79
CA TYR A 337 -39.38 11.46 10.49
C TYR A 337 -38.46 12.03 11.60
N LYS A 338 -37.51 11.25 12.13
CA LYS A 338 -36.51 11.72 13.11
C LYS A 338 -35.63 12.84 12.54
N PHE A 339 -35.34 12.80 11.24
CA PHE A 339 -34.62 13.87 10.56
C PHE A 339 -35.31 15.23 10.76
N PHE A 340 -36.64 15.28 10.60
CA PHE A 340 -37.40 16.49 10.85
C PHE A 340 -37.45 16.85 12.33
N GLU A 341 -37.50 15.85 13.23
CA GLU A 341 -37.47 16.10 14.66
C GLU A 341 -36.22 16.82 15.13
N GLU A 342 -35.07 16.46 14.58
CA GLU A 342 -33.75 17.00 14.94
C GLU A 342 -33.42 18.33 14.24
N ASN A 343 -33.99 18.59 13.05
CA ASN A 343 -33.57 19.72 12.21
C ASN A 343 -34.64 20.82 12.04
N THR A 344 -35.87 20.64 12.58
CA THR A 344 -36.93 21.67 12.53
C THR A 344 -37.43 22.11 13.91
N THR A 345 -37.87 23.36 14.01
CA THR A 345 -38.50 23.87 15.23
C THR A 345 -39.98 23.45 15.31
N PRO A 346 -40.58 23.37 16.52
CA PRO A 346 -42.00 23.04 16.67
C PRO A 346 -42.95 23.99 15.92
N LEU A 347 -42.57 25.26 15.77
CA LEU A 347 -43.34 26.23 15.00
C LEU A 347 -43.32 25.88 13.51
N ILE A 348 -42.13 25.60 12.95
CA ILE A 348 -41.97 25.23 11.53
C ILE A 348 -42.70 23.93 11.22
N LYS A 349 -42.66 22.94 12.12
CA LYS A 349 -43.37 21.66 11.96
C LYS A 349 -44.86 21.86 11.67
N ASN A 350 -45.51 22.67 12.49
CA ASN A 350 -46.97 22.84 12.46
C ASN A 350 -47.46 23.90 11.46
N THR A 351 -46.63 24.90 11.13
CA THR A 351 -47.01 25.99 10.23
C THR A 351 -46.71 25.68 8.76
N ILE A 352 -45.54 25.10 8.47
CA ILE A 352 -45.06 24.90 7.09
C ILE A 352 -44.87 23.42 6.78
N LEU A 353 -44.08 22.71 7.60
CA LEU A 353 -43.55 21.40 7.24
C LEU A 353 -44.67 20.40 6.96
N LYS A 354 -45.71 20.35 7.80
CA LYS A 354 -46.84 19.43 7.61
C LYS A 354 -47.46 19.56 6.22
N ARG A 355 -47.53 20.78 5.68
CA ARG A 355 -48.12 21.07 4.38
C ARG A 355 -47.17 20.70 3.27
N ILE A 356 -45.92 21.16 3.33
CA ILE A 356 -44.93 20.91 2.26
C ILE A 356 -44.52 19.42 2.20
N LEU A 357 -44.55 18.70 3.32
CA LEU A 357 -44.27 17.26 3.33
C LEU A 357 -45.34 16.47 2.57
N LEU A 358 -46.62 16.76 2.80
CA LEU A 358 -47.75 16.09 2.15
C LEU A 358 -48.05 16.64 0.74
N ASP A 359 -47.55 17.83 0.43
CA ASP A 359 -47.67 18.51 -0.87
C ASP A 359 -46.27 18.91 -1.32
N ILE A 360 -45.51 17.95 -1.86
CA ILE A 360 -44.15 18.18 -2.37
C ILE A 360 -44.24 18.97 -3.68
N SER A 361 -44.45 20.28 -3.54
CA SER A 361 -44.49 21.28 -4.59
C SER A 361 -44.18 22.67 -3.99
N PRO A 362 -43.90 23.70 -4.81
CA PRO A 362 -43.76 25.08 -4.33
C PRO A 362 -45.02 25.60 -3.62
N VAL A 363 -44.87 26.08 -2.38
CA VAL A 363 -45.95 26.68 -1.58
C VAL A 363 -45.65 28.15 -1.26
N ALA A 364 -46.57 29.05 -1.61
CA ALA A 364 -46.52 30.45 -1.20
C ALA A 364 -46.70 30.55 0.33
N THR A 365 -45.72 31.16 0.99
CA THR A 365 -45.63 31.19 2.45
C THR A 365 -45.39 32.60 2.94
N LYS A 366 -46.23 33.08 3.87
CA LYS A 366 -46.02 34.33 4.59
C LYS A 366 -44.93 34.14 5.64
N ILE A 367 -43.91 34.97 5.56
CA ILE A 367 -42.68 34.82 6.34
C ILE A 367 -42.70 35.64 7.63
N SER A 368 -43.52 36.69 7.70
CA SER A 368 -43.58 37.65 8.82
C SER A 368 -43.56 37.00 10.21
N ASP A 369 -44.28 35.89 10.36
CA ASP A 369 -44.57 35.28 11.66
C ASP A 369 -43.57 34.18 12.05
N ILE A 370 -42.65 33.82 11.15
CA ILE A 370 -41.74 32.66 11.26
C ILE A 370 -40.28 32.99 10.89
N ARG A 371 -39.94 34.27 10.74
CA ARG A 371 -38.62 34.75 10.27
C ARG A 371 -37.43 34.12 11.01
N THR A 372 -37.51 34.05 12.33
CA THR A 372 -36.40 33.55 13.16
C THR A 372 -36.23 32.04 12.99
N ASP A 373 -37.32 31.29 13.09
CA ASP A 373 -37.31 29.83 12.98
C ASP A 373 -36.91 29.36 11.58
N ILE A 374 -37.43 29.99 10.53
CA ILE A 374 -37.10 29.58 9.16
C ILE A 374 -35.62 29.82 8.83
N ASN A 375 -35.04 30.87 9.42
CA ASN A 375 -33.61 31.16 9.31
C ASN A 375 -32.74 30.13 10.07
N THR A 376 -33.28 29.37 11.02
CA THR A 376 -32.56 28.23 11.62
C THR A 376 -32.69 26.95 10.78
N CYS A 377 -33.72 26.85 9.94
CA CYS A 377 -34.03 25.67 9.12
C CYS A 377 -33.66 25.83 7.63
N LYS A 378 -32.78 26.77 7.26
CA LYS A 378 -32.54 27.16 5.86
C LYS A 378 -32.15 26.02 4.93
N ARG A 379 -31.39 25.03 5.43
CA ARG A 379 -30.95 23.87 4.63
C ARG A 379 -32.08 22.91 4.29
N ILE A 380 -33.18 22.94 5.06
CA ILE A 380 -34.32 22.06 4.86
C ILE A 380 -35.14 22.47 3.63
N PHE A 381 -35.13 23.76 3.34
CA PHE A 381 -35.98 24.34 2.33
C PHE A 381 -35.16 25.01 1.23
N ILE A 382 -35.70 25.01 0.03
CA ILE A 382 -35.32 25.99 -1.00
C ILE A 382 -36.45 26.99 -1.14
N GLY A 383 -36.13 28.19 -1.66
CA GLY A 383 -37.17 29.16 -1.92
C GLY A 383 -36.76 30.28 -2.85
N SER A 384 -37.78 30.86 -3.46
CA SER A 384 -37.65 31.88 -4.50
C SER A 384 -38.81 32.89 -4.42
N LYS A 385 -38.65 34.07 -5.02
CA LYS A 385 -39.72 35.07 -5.18
C LYS A 385 -40.65 34.74 -6.35
N LYS A 386 -40.10 34.03 -7.35
CA LYS A 386 -40.83 33.56 -8.54
C LYS A 386 -40.57 32.08 -8.78
N LEU A 387 -41.51 31.40 -9.41
CA LEU A 387 -41.34 30.02 -9.82
C LEU A 387 -40.62 29.93 -11.17
N THR A 388 -39.79 28.90 -11.33
CA THR A 388 -39.02 28.64 -12.55
C THR A 388 -39.45 27.29 -13.11
N SER A 389 -39.75 27.21 -14.40
CA SER A 389 -40.10 25.94 -15.06
C SER A 389 -38.93 24.96 -15.00
N ARG A 390 -39.22 23.69 -14.70
CA ARG A 390 -38.24 22.60 -14.69
C ARG A 390 -37.53 22.44 -16.04
N GLU A 391 -38.18 22.77 -17.16
CA GLU A 391 -37.59 22.66 -18.50
C GLU A 391 -36.46 23.67 -18.68
N VAL A 392 -36.61 24.86 -18.08
CA VAL A 392 -35.56 25.89 -18.05
C VAL A 392 -34.40 25.45 -17.17
N ILE A 393 -34.68 24.88 -16.00
CA ILE A 393 -33.64 24.36 -15.10
C ILE A 393 -32.87 23.23 -15.79
N LEU A 394 -33.57 22.28 -16.41
CA LEU A 394 -32.98 21.18 -17.15
C LEU A 394 -32.10 21.69 -18.30
N SER A 395 -32.61 22.61 -19.13
CA SER A 395 -31.84 23.21 -20.22
C SER A 395 -30.59 23.94 -19.71
N ASN A 396 -30.68 24.62 -18.58
CA ASN A 396 -29.53 25.29 -17.98
C ASN A 396 -28.46 24.29 -17.49
N ILE A 397 -28.88 23.18 -16.86
CA ILE A 397 -27.95 22.09 -16.49
C ILE A 397 -27.33 21.46 -17.75
N GLU A 398 -28.11 21.23 -18.80
CA GLU A 398 -27.63 20.68 -20.07
C GLU A 398 -26.57 21.57 -20.74
N ASN A 399 -26.80 22.89 -20.73
CA ASN A 399 -25.86 23.87 -21.28
C ASN A 399 -24.50 23.80 -20.59
N ASP A 400 -24.46 23.52 -19.28
CA ASP A 400 -23.21 23.39 -18.54
C ASP A 400 -22.58 21.99 -18.73
N LEU A 401 -23.38 20.93 -18.59
CA LEU A 401 -22.89 19.55 -18.53
C LEU A 401 -22.67 18.89 -19.90
N ILE A 402 -23.15 19.45 -21.01
CA ILE A 402 -22.95 18.90 -22.37
C ILE A 402 -22.42 19.97 -23.34
N SER A 403 -21.98 21.12 -22.83
CA SER A 403 -21.51 22.25 -23.64
C SER A 403 -20.59 21.78 -24.78
N ASN A 404 -20.83 22.32 -25.98
CA ASN A 404 -19.92 22.15 -27.12
C ASN A 404 -18.63 22.98 -26.97
N ASP A 405 -18.58 23.89 -25.99
CA ASP A 405 -17.37 24.65 -25.71
C ASP A 405 -16.37 23.79 -24.94
N LEU A 406 -15.28 23.44 -25.62
CA LEU A 406 -14.21 22.59 -25.08
C LEU A 406 -13.41 23.27 -23.96
N ASN A 407 -13.57 24.58 -23.78
CA ASN A 407 -13.02 25.30 -22.64
C ASN A 407 -13.85 25.08 -21.37
N HIS A 408 -15.08 24.55 -21.50
CA HIS A 408 -15.93 24.22 -20.37
C HIS A 408 -15.50 22.89 -19.75
N LYS A 409 -14.58 22.95 -18.79
CA LYS A 409 -13.91 21.79 -18.18
C LYS A 409 -14.84 20.81 -17.44
N VAL A 410 -16.11 21.17 -17.24
CA VAL A 410 -17.12 20.30 -16.63
C VAL A 410 -18.00 19.59 -17.66
N SER A 411 -17.92 19.95 -18.95
CA SER A 411 -18.76 19.33 -19.99
C SER A 411 -18.35 17.88 -20.25
N LEU A 412 -19.35 17.01 -20.42
CA LEU A 412 -19.16 15.63 -20.84
C LEU A 412 -18.36 15.54 -22.15
N LYS A 413 -18.59 16.47 -23.10
CA LYS A 413 -17.86 16.50 -24.37
C LYS A 413 -16.37 16.79 -24.19
N HIS A 414 -16.03 17.71 -23.29
CA HIS A 414 -14.64 17.98 -22.93
C HIS A 414 -13.95 16.71 -22.42
N PHE A 415 -14.59 16.00 -21.48
CA PHE A 415 -14.07 14.74 -20.96
C PHE A 415 -13.90 13.67 -22.04
N GLN A 416 -14.88 13.54 -22.93
CA GLN A 416 -14.84 12.60 -24.06
C GLN A 416 -13.67 12.87 -25.00
N GLU A 417 -13.35 14.13 -25.28
CA GLU A 417 -12.21 14.51 -26.12
C GLU A 417 -10.85 14.23 -25.49
N ILE A 418 -10.71 14.44 -24.18
CA ILE A 418 -9.49 14.07 -23.44
C ILE A 418 -9.42 12.56 -23.13
N GLY A 419 -10.36 11.78 -23.67
CA GLY A 419 -10.37 10.32 -23.65
C GLY A 419 -11.05 9.67 -22.44
N ARG A 420 -11.75 10.45 -21.59
CA ARG A 420 -12.51 9.97 -20.42
C ARG A 420 -14.00 9.85 -20.77
N TYR A 421 -14.70 8.89 -20.19
CA TYR A 421 -16.17 8.74 -20.32
C TYR A 421 -16.71 8.67 -21.77
N LYS A 422 -15.97 8.01 -22.67
CA LYS A 422 -16.27 7.94 -24.12
C LYS A 422 -17.64 7.34 -24.45
N ASN A 423 -18.14 6.44 -23.62
CA ASN A 423 -19.38 5.69 -23.77
C ASN A 423 -20.52 6.26 -22.92
N ALA A 424 -20.28 7.26 -22.07
CA ALA A 424 -21.32 7.87 -21.26
C ALA A 424 -22.38 8.57 -22.15
N GLU A 425 -23.64 8.25 -21.91
CA GLU A 425 -24.79 8.79 -22.65
C GLU A 425 -25.57 9.80 -21.81
N TRP A 426 -25.62 11.06 -22.25
CA TRP A 426 -26.43 12.10 -21.60
C TRP A 426 -27.91 11.71 -21.47
N LYS A 427 -28.44 10.97 -22.45
CA LYS A 427 -29.85 10.55 -22.47
C LYS A 427 -30.25 9.83 -21.17
N THR A 428 -29.37 8.99 -20.63
CA THR A 428 -29.59 8.27 -19.37
C THR A 428 -29.64 9.24 -18.20
N ILE A 429 -28.67 10.15 -18.09
CA ILE A 429 -28.61 11.16 -17.02
C ILE A 429 -29.83 12.09 -17.07
N SER A 430 -30.17 12.60 -18.26
CA SER A 430 -31.30 13.49 -18.50
C SER A 430 -32.63 12.86 -18.12
N PHE A 431 -32.82 11.56 -18.39
CA PHE A 431 -34.05 10.86 -18.04
C PHE A 431 -34.32 10.89 -16.52
N TYR A 432 -33.34 10.51 -15.70
CA TYR A 432 -33.49 10.51 -14.25
C TYR A 432 -33.51 11.91 -13.66
N LEU A 433 -32.68 12.82 -14.18
CA LEU A 433 -32.68 14.23 -13.80
C LEU A 433 -34.06 14.87 -14.00
N ASN A 434 -34.67 14.65 -15.18
CA ASN A 434 -36.00 15.17 -15.48
C ASN A 434 -37.08 14.52 -14.61
N THR A 435 -36.96 13.23 -14.30
CA THR A 435 -37.91 12.52 -13.42
C THR A 435 -37.88 13.06 -11.99
N ILE A 436 -36.68 13.36 -11.46
CA ILE A 436 -36.51 13.94 -10.12
C ILE A 436 -36.96 15.41 -10.08
N LEU A 437 -36.68 16.19 -11.12
CA LEU A 437 -37.20 17.57 -11.19
C LEU A 437 -38.73 17.59 -11.31
N GLU A 438 -39.31 16.63 -12.03
CA GLU A 438 -40.76 16.46 -12.11
C GLU A 438 -41.38 16.15 -10.74
N SER A 439 -40.73 15.31 -9.93
CA SER A 439 -41.22 14.90 -8.61
C SER A 439 -41.11 15.96 -7.51
N ILE A 440 -40.61 17.16 -7.83
CA ILE A 440 -40.55 18.30 -6.92
C ILE A 440 -41.22 19.55 -7.50
N SER A 441 -41.93 19.41 -8.62
CA SER A 441 -42.57 20.50 -9.36
C SER A 441 -44.07 20.56 -9.10
N ASP A 442 -44.66 21.74 -9.33
CA ASP A 442 -46.11 21.92 -9.32
C ASP A 442 -46.79 21.31 -10.58
N LYS A 443 -48.11 21.53 -10.71
CA LYS A 443 -48.93 20.95 -11.79
C LYS A 443 -48.56 21.49 -13.16
N ASP A 444 -47.96 22.68 -13.19
CA ASP A 444 -47.53 23.41 -14.37
C ASP A 444 -46.03 23.18 -14.64
N GLY A 445 -45.36 22.37 -13.81
CA GLY A 445 -43.95 22.00 -13.95
C GLY A 445 -42.98 23.02 -13.36
N ASN A 446 -43.41 23.90 -12.46
CA ASN A 446 -42.56 24.93 -11.87
C ASN A 446 -41.99 24.54 -10.49
N ILE A 447 -40.82 25.11 -10.17
CA ILE A 447 -40.03 24.87 -8.97
C ILE A 447 -39.64 26.21 -8.32
N ALA A 448 -39.57 26.27 -6.99
CA ALA A 448 -39.01 27.41 -6.27
C ALA A 448 -37.48 27.41 -6.33
N PHE A 449 -36.92 27.78 -7.49
CA PHE A 449 -35.50 27.65 -7.80
C PHE A 449 -34.67 28.77 -7.17
N GLY A 450 -34.23 28.56 -5.93
CA GLY A 450 -33.43 29.52 -5.18
C GLY A 450 -32.98 29.00 -3.82
N VAL A 451 -32.28 29.84 -3.06
CA VAL A 451 -31.83 29.52 -1.69
C VAL A 451 -32.22 30.60 -0.71
N LEU A 452 -32.43 30.18 0.54
CA LEU A 452 -32.82 31.04 1.66
C LEU A 452 -31.62 31.70 2.38
N ASP A 453 -30.40 31.55 1.85
CA ASP A 453 -29.20 32.19 2.37
C ASP A 453 -28.51 33.00 1.28
N ASN A 454 -28.61 34.33 1.38
CA ASN A 454 -27.99 35.23 0.41
C ASN A 454 -26.49 35.45 0.63
N ASN A 455 -26.01 35.34 1.87
CA ASN A 455 -24.62 35.65 2.19
C ASN A 455 -23.69 34.51 1.73
N ASN A 456 -24.11 33.27 1.93
CA ASN A 456 -23.35 32.07 1.55
C ASN A 456 -24.08 31.27 0.47
N TRP A 457 -24.68 31.96 -0.51
CA TRP A 457 -25.61 31.35 -1.46
C TRP A 457 -24.99 30.22 -2.29
N GLN A 458 -23.69 30.26 -2.59
CA GLN A 458 -23.02 29.22 -3.38
C GLN A 458 -22.94 27.90 -2.63
N GLU A 459 -22.46 27.94 -1.38
CA GLU A 459 -22.39 26.77 -0.50
C GLU A 459 -23.81 26.28 -0.19
N ALA A 460 -24.73 27.19 0.12
CA ALA A 460 -26.13 26.84 0.35
C ALA A 460 -26.75 26.15 -0.87
N PHE A 461 -26.51 26.66 -2.09
CA PHE A 461 -27.06 26.07 -3.32
C PHE A 461 -26.45 24.72 -3.66
N ALA A 462 -25.13 24.60 -3.51
CA ALA A 462 -24.43 23.33 -3.67
C ALA A 462 -25.03 22.27 -2.72
N ASP A 463 -25.08 22.59 -1.42
CA ASP A 463 -25.50 21.66 -0.37
C ASP A 463 -27.00 21.34 -0.40
N SER A 464 -27.87 22.32 -0.64
CA SER A 464 -29.32 22.12 -0.52
C SER A 464 -29.95 21.61 -1.82
N PHE A 465 -29.40 21.97 -2.99
CA PHE A 465 -30.04 21.70 -4.28
C PHE A 465 -29.16 20.88 -5.22
N PHE A 466 -28.03 21.42 -5.69
CA PHE A 466 -27.38 20.90 -6.90
C PHE A 466 -26.65 19.58 -6.67
N LYS A 467 -25.85 19.46 -5.61
CA LYS A 467 -25.17 18.21 -5.26
C LYS A 467 -26.17 17.09 -4.90
N PRO A 468 -27.16 17.31 -4.01
CA PRO A 468 -28.15 16.28 -3.71
C PRO A 468 -28.95 15.84 -4.94
N LEU A 469 -29.26 16.76 -5.86
CA LEU A 469 -29.94 16.43 -7.11
C LEU A 469 -29.12 15.44 -7.95
N LEU A 470 -27.83 15.72 -8.17
CA LEU A 470 -26.96 14.81 -8.92
C LEU A 470 -26.70 13.49 -8.19
N GLN A 471 -26.64 13.52 -6.85
CA GLN A 471 -26.55 12.30 -6.04
C GLN A 471 -27.80 11.43 -6.19
N MET A 472 -29.01 12.00 -6.16
CA MET A 472 -30.22 11.24 -6.42
C MET A 472 -30.25 10.69 -7.84
N VAL A 473 -29.79 11.44 -8.85
CA VAL A 473 -29.66 10.93 -10.23
C VAL A 473 -28.71 9.73 -10.27
N TYR A 474 -27.56 9.82 -9.62
CA TYR A 474 -26.61 8.72 -9.49
C TYR A 474 -27.26 7.51 -8.78
N ASP A 475 -27.91 7.73 -7.65
CA ASP A 475 -28.57 6.68 -6.84
C ASP A 475 -29.63 5.95 -7.70
N PHE A 476 -30.43 6.69 -8.47
CA PHE A 476 -31.43 6.12 -9.38
C PHE A 476 -30.79 5.35 -10.54
N ILE A 477 -29.73 5.87 -11.17
CA ILE A 477 -29.03 5.15 -12.25
C ILE A 477 -28.47 3.83 -11.72
N VAL A 478 -27.76 3.85 -10.60
CA VAL A 478 -27.19 2.63 -9.99
C VAL A 478 -28.28 1.61 -9.65
N GLN A 479 -29.45 2.08 -9.21
CA GLN A 479 -30.55 1.20 -8.81
C GLN A 479 -31.30 0.59 -10.00
N PHE A 480 -31.65 1.43 -10.97
CA PHE A 480 -32.58 1.08 -12.05
C PHE A 480 -31.86 0.66 -13.33
N GLU A 481 -30.63 1.13 -13.55
CA GLU A 481 -29.81 0.79 -14.69
C GLU A 481 -28.78 -0.31 -14.38
N ASP A 482 -28.19 -0.82 -15.45
CA ASP A 482 -27.18 -1.86 -15.40
C ASP A 482 -25.78 -1.30 -15.15
N SER A 483 -25.30 -1.39 -13.91
CA SER A 483 -23.92 -1.00 -13.56
C SER A 483 -22.80 -1.87 -14.14
N SER A 484 -23.10 -2.96 -14.87
CA SER A 484 -22.11 -3.75 -15.62
C SER A 484 -21.87 -3.20 -17.04
N THR A 485 -22.81 -2.38 -17.55
CA THR A 485 -22.65 -1.74 -18.85
C THR A 485 -21.68 -0.57 -18.75
N LYS A 486 -20.61 -0.60 -19.58
CA LYS A 486 -19.57 0.44 -19.60
C LYS A 486 -20.12 1.86 -19.77
N SER A 487 -21.17 2.04 -20.57
CA SER A 487 -21.86 3.33 -20.72
C SER A 487 -22.45 3.85 -19.41
N ILE A 488 -23.13 2.97 -18.65
CA ILE A 488 -23.75 3.32 -17.37
C ILE A 488 -22.70 3.59 -16.30
N GLN A 489 -21.64 2.77 -16.24
CA GLN A 489 -20.49 3.01 -15.35
C GLN A 489 -19.88 4.38 -15.62
N GLU A 490 -19.59 4.70 -16.88
CA GLU A 490 -19.01 5.97 -17.24
C GLU A 490 -19.96 7.16 -16.99
N CYS A 491 -21.28 6.99 -17.11
CA CYS A 491 -22.26 7.99 -16.67
C CYS A 491 -22.18 8.24 -15.15
N CYS A 492 -22.11 7.17 -14.36
CA CYS A 492 -21.96 7.24 -12.91
C CYS A 492 -20.65 7.93 -12.51
N ASP A 493 -19.53 7.54 -13.12
CA ASP A 493 -18.22 8.14 -12.86
C ASP A 493 -18.18 9.61 -13.25
N TYR A 494 -18.83 9.98 -14.37
CA TYR A 494 -18.99 11.36 -14.78
C TYR A 494 -19.80 12.16 -13.75
N LEU A 495 -20.94 11.65 -13.27
CA LEU A 495 -21.73 12.32 -12.24
C LEU A 495 -20.93 12.55 -10.95
N LEU A 496 -20.14 11.56 -10.54
CA LEU A 496 -19.23 11.66 -9.39
C LEU A 496 -18.10 12.69 -9.63
N GLU A 497 -17.62 12.83 -10.87
CA GLU A 497 -16.67 13.88 -11.26
C GLU A 497 -17.27 15.27 -11.07
N ILE A 498 -18.52 15.45 -11.50
CA ILE A 498 -19.25 16.72 -11.37
C ILE A 498 -19.56 17.03 -9.90
N ILE A 499 -20.00 16.04 -9.12
CA ILE A 499 -20.25 16.21 -7.67
C ILE A 499 -19.00 16.70 -6.95
N ASN A 500 -17.84 16.08 -7.21
CA ASN A 500 -16.58 16.52 -6.61
C ASN A 500 -16.17 17.94 -7.09
N THR A 501 -16.47 18.27 -8.36
CA THR A 501 -16.20 19.61 -8.88
C THR A 501 -17.06 20.66 -8.18
N ILE A 502 -18.34 20.37 -7.89
CA ILE A 502 -19.23 21.22 -7.09
C ILE A 502 -18.65 21.44 -5.68
N ASP A 503 -18.16 20.39 -5.02
CA ASP A 503 -17.57 20.49 -3.67
C ASP A 503 -16.33 21.41 -3.63
N ASN A 504 -15.45 21.29 -4.64
CA ASN A 504 -14.26 22.12 -4.71
C ASN A 504 -14.60 23.58 -5.05
N THR A 505 -15.47 23.79 -6.03
CA THR A 505 -15.79 25.14 -6.53
C THR A 505 -16.68 25.93 -5.59
N SER A 506 -17.56 25.26 -4.83
CA SER A 506 -18.36 25.92 -3.78
C SER A 506 -17.50 26.43 -2.63
N LYS A 507 -16.54 25.62 -2.13
CA LYS A 507 -15.56 26.04 -1.10
C LYS A 507 -14.68 27.20 -1.55
N GLU A 508 -14.36 27.27 -2.84
CA GLU A 508 -13.57 28.37 -3.43
C GLU A 508 -14.40 29.62 -3.77
N GLY A 509 -15.73 29.58 -3.63
CA GLY A 509 -16.61 30.68 -4.02
C GLY A 509 -16.67 30.92 -5.54
N ARG A 510 -16.50 29.87 -6.34
CA ARG A 510 -16.41 29.90 -7.82
C ARG A 510 -17.44 29.03 -8.52
N LEU A 511 -18.52 28.66 -7.84
CA LEU A 511 -19.55 27.79 -8.42
C LEU A 511 -20.22 28.42 -9.65
N ASP A 512 -20.38 29.75 -9.66
CA ASP A 512 -20.91 30.54 -10.78
C ASP A 512 -19.98 30.57 -12.01
N ILE A 513 -18.68 30.32 -11.81
CA ILE A 513 -17.71 30.21 -12.91
C ILE A 513 -17.77 28.81 -13.52
N ALA A 514 -17.96 27.78 -12.69
CA ALA A 514 -18.00 26.39 -13.12
C ALA A 514 -19.33 25.98 -13.76
N PHE A 515 -20.45 26.59 -13.33
CA PHE A 515 -21.80 26.30 -13.83
C PHE A 515 -22.55 27.60 -14.18
N PRO A 516 -22.05 28.38 -15.16
CA PRO A 516 -22.58 29.70 -15.50
C PRO A 516 -23.97 29.65 -16.14
N GLY A 517 -24.33 28.56 -16.83
CA GLY A 517 -25.65 28.37 -17.43
C GLY A 517 -26.72 28.16 -16.36
N LEU A 518 -26.45 27.31 -15.37
CA LEU A 518 -27.30 27.05 -14.21
C LEU A 518 -27.48 28.31 -13.35
N ILE A 519 -26.39 29.02 -13.12
CA ILE A 519 -26.31 30.22 -12.29
C ILE A 519 -26.25 31.43 -13.21
N TYR A 520 -27.31 31.64 -13.99
CA TYR A 520 -27.35 32.70 -15.00
C TYR A 520 -27.08 34.09 -14.39
N LYS A 521 -26.05 34.76 -14.89
CA LYS A 521 -25.50 36.01 -14.32
C LYS A 521 -25.97 37.23 -15.11
N ASP A 522 -27.28 37.45 -15.16
CA ASP A 522 -27.80 38.71 -15.73
C ASP A 522 -27.76 39.84 -14.68
N LYS A 523 -27.58 41.09 -15.13
CA LYS A 523 -27.47 42.25 -14.22
C LYS A 523 -28.82 42.67 -13.62
N ASP A 524 -29.92 42.32 -14.27
CA ASP A 524 -31.28 42.54 -13.77
C ASP A 524 -31.73 41.38 -12.87
N GLU A 525 -31.96 41.67 -11.58
CA GLU A 525 -32.46 40.66 -10.62
C GLU A 525 -33.81 40.06 -11.02
N GLU A 526 -34.65 40.79 -11.77
CA GLU A 526 -35.95 40.30 -12.23
C GLU A 526 -35.84 39.20 -13.30
N LEU A 527 -34.75 39.17 -14.06
CA LEU A 527 -34.53 38.23 -15.16
C LEU A 527 -33.78 36.96 -14.76
N LYS A 528 -33.16 36.90 -13.56
CA LYS A 528 -32.44 35.72 -13.08
C LYS A 528 -33.38 34.53 -12.82
N ASN A 529 -33.03 33.35 -13.31
CA ASN A 529 -33.78 32.10 -13.04
C ASN A 529 -33.52 31.57 -11.63
N PHE A 530 -32.28 31.62 -11.17
CA PHE A 530 -31.86 31.29 -9.80
C PHE A 530 -31.91 32.52 -8.90
N GLN A 531 -32.42 32.39 -7.67
CA GLN A 531 -32.53 33.50 -6.71
C GLN A 531 -31.92 33.16 -5.35
N ALA A 532 -31.02 34.01 -4.87
CA ALA A 532 -30.54 33.98 -3.49
C ALA A 532 -31.29 35.03 -2.68
N ILE A 533 -32.01 34.59 -1.64
CA ILE A 533 -32.95 35.46 -0.91
C ILE A 533 -32.50 35.60 0.53
N ASN A 534 -32.47 36.84 1.02
CA ASN A 534 -32.44 37.09 2.46
C ASN A 534 -33.88 37.04 3.00
N VAL A 535 -34.27 35.90 3.55
CA VAL A 535 -35.63 35.59 4.00
C VAL A 535 -36.16 36.58 5.03
N ILE A 536 -35.27 37.16 5.85
CA ILE A 536 -35.63 38.14 6.88
C ILE A 536 -36.27 39.40 6.28
N ASN A 537 -35.94 39.73 5.03
CA ASN A 537 -36.37 40.95 4.35
C ASN A 537 -37.57 40.73 3.43
N GLN A 538 -38.22 39.57 3.47
CA GLN A 538 -39.37 39.25 2.63
C GLN A 538 -40.64 39.11 3.46
N ASP A 539 -41.78 39.45 2.86
CA ASP A 539 -43.11 39.25 3.46
C ASP A 539 -43.72 37.92 3.01
N GLU A 540 -43.53 37.55 1.74
CA GLU A 540 -44.00 36.30 1.16
C GLU A 540 -42.94 35.74 0.20
N VAL A 541 -42.70 34.43 0.25
CA VAL A 541 -41.84 33.70 -0.69
C VAL A 541 -42.43 32.33 -1.02
N PHE A 542 -42.07 31.77 -2.17
CA PHE A 542 -42.34 30.37 -2.46
C PHE A 542 -41.29 29.50 -1.77
N ILE A 543 -41.75 28.47 -1.07
CA ILE A 543 -40.91 27.54 -0.31
C ILE A 543 -41.27 26.12 -0.69
N GLN A 544 -40.28 25.24 -0.78
CA GLN A 544 -40.46 23.79 -0.89
C GLN A 544 -39.33 23.04 -0.18
N LEU A 545 -39.49 21.73 0.01
CA LEU A 545 -38.40 20.89 0.50
C LEU A 545 -37.22 20.95 -0.46
N SER A 546 -36.02 21.07 0.10
CA SER A 546 -34.79 21.01 -0.67
C SER A 546 -34.54 19.58 -1.17
N PRO A 547 -33.91 19.40 -2.35
CA PRO A 547 -33.41 18.09 -2.79
C PRO A 547 -32.58 17.36 -1.72
N PHE A 548 -31.81 18.10 -0.92
CA PHE A 548 -31.12 17.56 0.27
C PHE A 548 -32.09 16.90 1.25
N THR A 549 -33.14 17.62 1.66
CA THR A 549 -34.13 17.10 2.59
C THR A 549 -34.88 15.90 2.05
N ILE A 550 -35.24 15.93 0.76
CA ILE A 550 -35.92 14.80 0.13
C ILE A 550 -35.03 13.55 0.20
N ARG A 551 -33.74 13.69 -0.13
CA ARG A 551 -32.79 12.59 -0.06
C ARG A 551 -32.60 12.01 1.35
N GLU A 552 -32.58 12.86 2.39
CA GLU A 552 -32.41 12.43 3.78
C GLU A 552 -33.71 11.89 4.42
N ALA A 553 -34.87 12.41 4.01
CA ALA A 553 -36.18 12.01 4.53
C ALA A 553 -36.70 10.72 3.88
N PHE A 554 -36.45 10.54 2.59
CA PHE A 554 -36.86 9.39 1.79
C PHE A 554 -35.60 8.63 1.36
N GLU A 555 -35.08 7.79 2.26
CA GLU A 555 -33.85 7.03 2.04
C GLU A 555 -33.86 6.30 0.70
N GLN A 556 -32.82 6.48 -0.11
CA GLN A 556 -32.72 5.85 -1.42
C GLN A 556 -32.44 4.33 -1.28
N PRO A 557 -32.97 3.48 -2.16
CA PRO A 557 -33.00 2.00 -2.04
C PRO A 557 -31.69 1.27 -2.34
N ILE A 558 -30.54 1.94 -2.20
CA ILE A 558 -29.28 1.24 -1.93
C ILE A 558 -29.42 0.83 -0.47
N GLY A 559 -29.44 -0.48 -0.19
CA GLY A 559 -29.64 -0.99 1.16
C GLY A 559 -28.67 -0.34 2.15
N GLU A 560 -29.01 -0.34 3.44
CA GLU A 560 -28.17 0.33 4.44
C GLU A 560 -26.70 -0.12 4.31
N PRO A 561 -25.72 0.80 4.30
CA PRO A 561 -24.29 0.45 4.27
C PRO A 561 -23.89 -0.40 5.48
N LYS A 562 -24.75 -0.47 6.50
CA LYS A 562 -24.59 -1.30 7.67
C LYS A 562 -24.83 -2.77 7.32
N LEU A 563 -23.76 -3.57 7.36
CA LEU A 563 -23.84 -4.98 7.03
C LEU A 563 -24.15 -5.83 8.26
N ASN A 564 -24.84 -6.95 8.02
CA ASN A 564 -25.04 -8.00 9.01
C ASN A 564 -23.91 -9.04 8.95
N TYR A 565 -23.70 -9.75 10.05
CA TYR A 565 -22.87 -10.95 10.03
C TYR A 565 -23.72 -12.13 9.57
N LYS A 566 -23.67 -12.46 8.27
CA LYS A 566 -24.60 -13.38 7.61
C LYS A 566 -26.05 -12.88 7.81
N ASN A 567 -26.86 -13.61 8.57
CA ASN A 567 -28.26 -13.25 8.87
C ASN A 567 -28.47 -12.63 10.26
N LEU A 568 -27.39 -12.33 11.01
CA LEU A 568 -27.46 -11.83 12.38
C LEU A 568 -27.02 -10.36 12.47
N MET A 569 -27.66 -9.61 13.37
CA MET A 569 -27.29 -8.23 13.72
C MET A 569 -25.83 -8.18 14.15
N LEU A 570 -25.03 -7.34 13.49
CA LEU A 570 -23.58 -7.29 13.69
C LEU A 570 -23.21 -6.76 15.08
N ASP A 571 -23.82 -5.66 15.53
CA ASP A 571 -23.47 -5.00 16.79
C ASP A 571 -23.68 -5.92 18.01
N SER A 572 -24.76 -6.70 18.01
CA SER A 572 -25.03 -7.63 19.13
C SER A 572 -24.01 -8.75 19.23
N ILE A 573 -23.41 -9.16 18.10
CA ILE A 573 -22.35 -10.15 18.09
C ILE A 573 -21.02 -9.51 18.52
N VAL A 574 -20.74 -8.30 18.06
CA VAL A 574 -19.55 -7.55 18.47
C VAL A 574 -19.54 -7.37 19.98
N ASP A 575 -20.67 -6.99 20.60
CA ASP A 575 -20.81 -6.86 22.06
C ASP A 575 -20.53 -8.17 22.82
N SER A 576 -20.80 -9.32 22.20
CA SER A 576 -20.53 -10.64 22.78
C SER A 576 -19.09 -11.14 22.57
N THR A 577 -18.31 -10.46 21.72
CA THR A 577 -16.93 -10.83 21.40
C THR A 577 -16.02 -10.45 22.57
N THR A 578 -15.08 -11.33 22.93
CA THR A 578 -14.23 -11.12 24.12
C THR A 578 -12.79 -10.71 23.82
N THR A 579 -12.31 -10.94 22.59
CA THR A 579 -10.93 -10.59 22.19
C THR A 579 -10.84 -10.16 20.73
N THR A 580 -9.83 -9.34 20.40
CA THR A 580 -9.51 -8.96 19.02
C THR A 580 -8.03 -9.24 18.73
N LYS A 581 -7.70 -10.40 18.16
CA LYS A 581 -6.30 -10.77 17.86
C LYS A 581 -5.75 -10.16 16.58
N VAL A 582 -6.63 -9.70 15.70
CA VAL A 582 -6.30 -9.25 14.35
C VAL A 582 -6.51 -7.75 14.19
N LEU A 583 -5.63 -7.13 13.41
CA LEU A 583 -5.76 -5.75 12.95
C LEU A 583 -6.31 -5.73 11.52
N ILE A 584 -6.88 -4.61 11.09
CA ILE A 584 -7.48 -4.50 9.75
C ILE A 584 -6.71 -3.45 8.97
N ARG A 585 -6.24 -3.82 7.77
CA ARG A 585 -5.53 -2.88 6.90
C ARG A 585 -5.92 -2.96 5.43
N HIS A 586 -5.57 -1.90 4.72
CA HIS A 586 -5.43 -1.87 3.28
C HIS A 586 -4.00 -1.41 2.94
N PHE A 587 -3.37 -2.05 1.95
CA PHE A 587 -2.04 -1.68 1.49
C PHE A 587 -2.06 -1.39 -0.01
N ASP A 588 -1.82 -0.13 -0.38
CA ASP A 588 -1.65 0.28 -1.77
C ASP A 588 -0.20 0.02 -2.21
N THR A 589 -0.04 -0.91 -3.14
CA THR A 589 1.28 -1.30 -3.66
C THR A 589 1.88 -0.27 -4.61
N SER A 590 1.06 0.53 -5.28
CA SER A 590 1.49 1.51 -6.29
C SER A 590 2.11 2.76 -5.66
N LYS A 591 1.53 3.23 -4.55
CA LYS A 591 1.99 4.40 -3.79
C LYS A 591 2.76 4.04 -2.53
N LYS A 592 2.85 2.76 -2.17
CA LYS A 592 3.41 2.27 -0.90
C LYS A 592 2.75 2.96 0.29
N THR A 593 1.43 2.85 0.39
CA THR A 593 0.65 3.45 1.48
C THR A 593 -0.10 2.39 2.25
N GLU A 594 0.09 2.36 3.57
CA GLU A 594 -0.62 1.49 4.51
C GLU A 594 -1.72 2.28 5.22
N ILE A 595 -2.94 1.78 5.15
CA ILE A 595 -4.10 2.33 5.87
C ILE A 595 -4.53 1.30 6.90
N ILE A 596 -4.48 1.65 8.19
CA ILE A 596 -4.92 0.81 9.29
C ILE A 596 -6.23 1.37 9.83
N PHE A 597 -7.27 0.55 9.93
CA PHE A 597 -8.60 0.99 10.36
C PHE A 597 -8.86 0.64 11.84
N VAL A 598 -9.32 1.60 12.63
CA VAL A 598 -9.71 1.42 14.03
C VAL A 598 -11.23 1.54 14.14
N PRO A 599 -11.99 0.42 14.05
CA PRO A 599 -13.46 0.41 14.02
C PRO A 599 -14.12 1.01 15.27
N ASP A 600 -15.38 1.41 15.15
CA ASP A 600 -16.20 1.88 16.26
C ASP A 600 -16.64 0.71 17.15
N LEU A 601 -15.75 0.33 18.07
CA LEU A 601 -15.92 -0.80 18.99
C LEU A 601 -16.42 -0.35 20.37
N PRO A 602 -17.08 -1.26 21.12
CA PRO A 602 -17.32 -1.09 22.55
C PRO A 602 -16.00 -0.84 23.31
N ASP A 603 -16.03 0.00 24.35
CA ASP A 603 -14.81 0.49 25.02
C ASP A 603 -13.87 -0.62 25.52
N HIS A 604 -14.43 -1.75 25.98
CA HIS A 604 -13.64 -2.89 26.44
C HIS A 604 -12.85 -3.57 25.31
N LEU A 605 -13.42 -3.67 24.10
CA LEU A 605 -12.74 -4.19 22.92
C LEU A 605 -11.80 -3.15 22.31
N LEU A 606 -12.22 -1.88 22.27
CA LEU A 606 -11.41 -0.80 21.72
C LEU A 606 -10.07 -0.65 22.46
N LYS A 607 -10.07 -0.77 23.79
CA LYS A 607 -8.84 -0.76 24.60
C LYS A 607 -7.89 -1.90 24.25
N VAL A 608 -8.41 -3.10 24.03
CA VAL A 608 -7.61 -4.27 23.62
C VAL A 608 -7.07 -4.07 22.20
N TYR A 609 -7.91 -3.61 21.28
CA TYR A 609 -7.54 -3.33 19.89
C TYR A 609 -6.44 -2.27 19.80
N ALA A 610 -6.61 -1.14 20.50
CA ALA A 610 -5.63 -0.05 20.55
C ALA A 610 -4.28 -0.53 21.12
N LYS A 611 -4.29 -1.33 22.19
CA LYS A 611 -3.05 -1.91 22.75
C LYS A 611 -2.32 -2.84 21.78
N ASN A 612 -3.05 -3.68 21.06
CA ASN A 612 -2.46 -4.56 20.05
C ASN A 612 -1.88 -3.76 18.88
N LEU A 613 -2.57 -2.69 18.46
CA LEU A 613 -2.09 -1.77 17.44
C LEU A 613 -0.82 -1.02 17.89
N ALA A 614 -0.80 -0.49 19.12
CA ALA A 614 0.39 0.14 19.70
C ALA A 614 1.59 -0.81 19.71
N THR A 615 1.38 -2.04 20.19
CA THR A 615 2.41 -3.09 20.23
C THR A 615 2.95 -3.38 18.82
N TYR A 616 2.06 -3.49 17.83
CA TYR A 616 2.47 -3.73 16.45
C TYR A 616 3.27 -2.56 15.87
N ILE A 617 2.78 -1.33 16.03
CA ILE A 617 3.46 -0.14 15.52
C ILE A 617 4.83 0.00 16.17
N ASN A 618 4.94 -0.14 17.49
CA ASN A 618 6.20 -0.06 18.22
C ASN A 618 7.21 -1.13 17.76
N ASN A 619 6.77 -2.38 17.61
CA ASN A 619 7.63 -3.47 17.12
C ASN A 619 8.13 -3.25 15.68
N ASN A 620 7.39 -2.48 14.87
CA ASN A 620 7.73 -2.20 13.47
C ASN A 620 8.20 -0.75 13.24
N PHE A 621 8.33 0.04 14.30
CA PHE A 621 8.57 1.47 14.20
C PHE A 621 9.90 1.74 13.50
N ILE A 622 10.97 1.10 13.96
CA ILE A 622 12.32 1.27 13.40
C ILE A 622 12.44 0.50 12.08
N ASP A 623 12.19 -0.81 12.09
CA ASP A 623 12.54 -1.68 10.96
C ASP A 623 11.65 -1.51 9.72
N LYS A 624 10.43 -0.99 9.87
CA LYS A 624 9.48 -0.80 8.77
C LYS A 624 9.20 0.69 8.52
N TYR A 625 8.63 1.37 9.52
CA TYR A 625 8.09 2.73 9.34
C TYR A 625 9.18 3.79 9.27
N TRP A 626 10.23 3.68 10.05
CA TRP A 626 11.35 4.60 10.04
C TRP A 626 12.25 4.39 8.84
N GLN A 627 12.59 3.13 8.51
CA GLN A 627 13.58 2.79 7.49
C GLN A 627 13.13 3.04 6.04
N ASP A 628 11.89 2.76 5.63
CA ASP A 628 11.44 2.97 4.24
C ASP A 628 10.85 4.38 4.05
N GLY A 629 11.64 5.32 3.52
CA GLY A 629 11.26 6.70 3.23
C GLY A 629 10.10 6.87 2.23
N ASN A 630 9.75 5.83 1.46
CA ASN A 630 8.60 5.86 0.56
C ASN A 630 7.31 5.36 1.21
N LEU A 631 7.40 4.55 2.27
CA LEU A 631 6.24 4.01 2.96
C LEU A 631 5.53 5.12 3.73
N THR A 632 4.25 5.29 3.48
CA THR A 632 3.37 6.16 4.28
C THR A 632 2.36 5.32 5.03
N THR A 633 2.02 5.70 6.26
CA THR A 633 1.09 4.97 7.11
C THR A 633 0.08 5.92 7.74
N THR A 634 -1.18 5.53 7.69
CA THR A 634 -2.26 6.29 8.31
C THR A 634 -3.15 5.37 9.11
N VAL A 635 -3.39 5.74 10.36
CA VAL A 635 -4.38 5.11 11.22
C VAL A 635 -5.69 5.91 11.11
N VAL A 636 -6.71 5.29 10.55
CA VAL A 636 -8.05 5.88 10.35
C VAL A 636 -8.99 5.38 11.44
N TYR A 637 -9.53 6.28 12.24
CA TYR A 637 -10.48 5.94 13.31
C TYR A 637 -11.87 6.54 13.05
N PHE A 638 -12.91 5.82 13.48
CA PHE A 638 -14.31 6.18 13.21
C PHE A 638 -14.95 7.04 14.30
N ARG A 639 -14.48 6.95 15.55
CA ARG A 639 -15.02 7.67 16.72
C ARG A 639 -13.89 8.18 17.61
N GLU A 640 -14.06 9.36 18.19
CA GLU A 640 -13.16 9.85 19.23
C GLU A 640 -13.33 9.06 20.52
N ASN A 641 -12.22 8.71 21.18
CA ASN A 641 -12.22 7.92 22.39
C ASN A 641 -10.87 8.06 23.13
N GLU A 642 -10.91 8.05 24.46
CA GLU A 642 -9.73 8.12 25.32
C GLU A 642 -8.68 7.04 24.97
N ALA A 643 -9.10 5.83 24.59
CA ALA A 643 -8.17 4.76 24.20
C ALA A 643 -7.39 5.08 22.91
N ILE A 644 -7.98 5.87 22.01
CA ILE A 644 -7.33 6.31 20.77
C ILE A 644 -6.39 7.47 21.07
N ASP A 645 -6.77 8.37 21.99
CA ASP A 645 -5.90 9.48 22.40
C ASP A 645 -4.65 8.96 23.12
N VAL A 646 -4.79 7.96 23.99
CA VAL A 646 -3.65 7.25 24.60
C VAL A 646 -2.76 6.59 23.54
N LEU A 647 -3.35 5.92 22.55
CA LEU A 647 -2.60 5.34 21.43
C LEU A 647 -1.83 6.40 20.62
N LYS A 648 -2.46 7.55 20.33
CA LYS A 648 -1.81 8.66 19.63
C LYS A 648 -0.62 9.17 20.44
N GLU A 649 -0.82 9.48 21.72
CA GLU A 649 0.26 9.95 22.60
C GLU A 649 1.41 8.96 22.70
N GLU A 650 1.12 7.65 22.79
CA GLU A 650 2.14 6.58 22.88
C GLU A 650 3.00 6.47 21.60
N ILE A 651 2.44 6.77 20.43
CA ILE A 651 3.12 6.61 19.13
C ILE A 651 3.70 7.93 18.60
N GLU A 652 3.03 9.07 18.82
CA GLU A 652 3.45 10.37 18.31
C GLU A 652 4.55 11.02 19.15
N LEU A 653 4.72 10.64 20.41
CA LEU A 653 5.67 11.26 21.33
C LEU A 653 6.79 10.30 21.72
N ASP A 654 8.01 10.83 21.77
CA ASP A 654 9.18 10.11 22.27
C ASP A 654 9.26 10.13 23.81
N GLU A 655 10.29 9.50 24.38
CA GLU A 655 10.53 9.46 25.84
C GLU A 655 10.66 10.87 26.48
N ASN A 656 11.02 11.88 25.69
CA ASN A 656 11.17 13.27 26.12
C ASN A 656 9.90 14.12 25.87
N LYS A 657 8.80 13.49 25.43
CA LYS A 657 7.55 14.16 25.01
C LYS A 657 7.71 15.08 23.80
N ALA A 658 8.74 14.88 22.99
CA ALA A 658 8.88 15.53 21.70
C ALA A 658 8.18 14.71 20.62
N VAL A 659 7.67 15.38 19.58
CA VAL A 659 7.00 14.68 18.46
C VAL A 659 8.02 13.85 17.70
N GLU A 660 7.71 12.57 17.51
CA GLU A 660 8.55 11.64 16.76
C GLU A 660 8.76 12.13 15.32
N PRO A 661 9.99 12.06 14.76
CA PRO A 661 10.31 12.68 13.48
C PRO A 661 9.45 12.22 12.30
N ILE A 662 9.06 10.94 12.24
CA ILE A 662 8.19 10.44 11.16
C ILE A 662 6.73 10.93 11.30
N CYS A 663 6.29 11.21 12.52
CA CYS A 663 4.97 11.80 12.80
C CYS A 663 4.98 13.30 12.46
N ALA A 664 6.06 14.01 12.80
CA ALA A 664 6.28 15.40 12.41
C ALA A 664 6.32 15.58 10.88
N LEU A 665 6.83 14.59 10.14
CA LEU A 665 6.82 14.56 8.68
C LEU A 665 5.46 14.17 8.07
N LYS A 666 4.44 13.86 8.88
CA LYS A 666 3.16 13.27 8.44
C LYS A 666 3.31 11.97 7.65
N LYS A 667 4.40 11.24 7.87
CA LYS A 667 4.64 9.92 7.28
C LYS A 667 3.84 8.84 8.01
N LEU A 668 3.72 8.95 9.33
CA LEU A 668 2.78 8.22 10.17
C LEU A 668 1.78 9.22 10.75
N THR A 669 0.48 9.03 10.53
CA THR A 669 -0.55 9.95 11.03
C THR A 669 -1.78 9.24 11.56
N PHE A 670 -2.48 9.91 12.48
CA PHE A 670 -3.79 9.50 12.98
C PHE A 670 -4.85 10.48 12.51
N LYS A 671 -5.86 10.00 11.80
CA LYS A 671 -6.94 10.85 11.27
C LYS A 671 -8.30 10.25 11.51
N LYS A 672 -9.26 11.10 11.87
CA LYS A 672 -10.66 10.70 11.86
C LYS A 672 -11.10 10.53 10.42
N ILE A 673 -11.94 9.53 10.15
CA ILE A 673 -12.42 9.27 8.79
C ILE A 673 -13.14 10.47 8.15
N ASP A 674 -13.79 11.31 8.96
CA ASP A 674 -14.49 12.52 8.51
C ASP A 674 -13.55 13.62 7.99
N GLU A 675 -12.24 13.54 8.29
CA GLU A 675 -11.24 14.50 7.78
C GLU A 675 -10.93 14.26 6.29
N PHE A 676 -11.31 13.12 5.74
CA PHE A 676 -11.13 12.81 4.32
C PHE A 676 -12.34 13.25 3.50
N SER A 677 -12.09 13.84 2.33
CA SER A 677 -13.15 14.20 1.38
C SER A 677 -13.62 12.97 0.61
N LEU A 678 -14.34 12.07 1.29
CA LEU A 678 -14.86 10.83 0.71
C LEU A 678 -16.17 11.08 -0.04
N GLN A 679 -16.39 10.28 -1.09
CA GLN A 679 -17.71 10.17 -1.70
C GLN A 679 -18.63 9.40 -0.75
N PHE A 680 -19.83 9.92 -0.49
CA PHE A 680 -20.78 9.35 0.46
C PHE A 680 -20.16 9.11 1.85
N PRO A 681 -19.62 10.15 2.51
CA PRO A 681 -18.72 9.99 3.66
C PRO A 681 -19.37 9.22 4.80
N ARG A 682 -20.64 9.52 5.12
CA ARG A 682 -21.39 8.80 6.17
C ARG A 682 -21.63 7.34 5.79
N GLN A 683 -21.99 7.07 4.54
CA GLN A 683 -22.27 5.71 4.07
C GLN A 683 -20.99 4.87 4.00
N MET A 684 -19.90 5.44 3.47
CA MET A 684 -18.58 4.81 3.46
C MET A 684 -18.06 4.52 4.85
N MET A 685 -18.24 5.47 5.77
CA MET A 685 -17.90 5.29 7.18
C MET A 685 -18.58 4.04 7.76
N VAL A 686 -19.91 3.95 7.61
CA VAL A 686 -20.69 2.82 8.12
C VAL A 686 -20.33 1.51 7.43
N PHE A 687 -20.07 1.54 6.12
CA PHE A 687 -19.72 0.35 5.35
C PHE A 687 -18.34 -0.20 5.75
N ILE A 688 -17.31 0.65 5.80
CA ILE A 688 -15.95 0.23 6.19
C ILE A 688 -15.94 -0.24 7.65
N ASP A 689 -16.64 0.46 8.55
CA ASP A 689 -16.79 0.03 9.94
C ASP A 689 -17.44 -1.37 10.04
N SER A 690 -18.49 -1.62 9.25
CA SER A 690 -19.14 -2.93 9.17
C SER A 690 -18.19 -4.02 8.67
N LEU A 691 -17.38 -3.74 7.63
CA LEU A 691 -16.36 -4.68 7.15
C LEU A 691 -15.33 -5.00 8.25
N CYS A 692 -14.85 -3.98 8.97
CA CYS A 692 -13.88 -4.16 10.04
C CYS A 692 -14.46 -5.00 11.20
N LYS A 693 -15.70 -4.73 11.60
CA LYS A 693 -16.42 -5.52 12.61
C LYS A 693 -16.66 -6.96 12.17
N ILE A 694 -17.02 -7.19 10.90
CA ILE A 694 -17.14 -8.54 10.31
C ILE A 694 -15.79 -9.26 10.38
N ALA A 695 -14.67 -8.58 10.10
CA ALA A 695 -13.33 -9.14 10.22
C ALA A 695 -13.04 -9.66 11.64
N ILE A 696 -13.35 -8.83 12.64
CA ILE A 696 -13.12 -9.15 14.06
C ILE A 696 -13.95 -10.36 14.47
N VAL A 697 -15.26 -10.32 14.19
CA VAL A 697 -16.18 -11.42 14.53
C VAL A 697 -15.81 -12.71 13.78
N GLY A 698 -15.51 -12.61 12.49
CA GLY A 698 -15.16 -13.77 11.67
C GLY A 698 -13.80 -14.37 12.03
N SER A 699 -12.87 -13.57 12.55
CA SER A 699 -11.61 -14.04 13.12
C SER A 699 -11.83 -14.81 14.42
N ASP A 700 -12.63 -14.25 15.35
CA ASP A 700 -12.99 -14.91 16.62
C ASP A 700 -13.69 -16.26 16.37
N LYS A 701 -14.59 -16.30 15.39
CA LYS A 701 -15.31 -17.51 14.97
C LYS A 701 -14.52 -18.45 14.04
N LYS A 702 -13.31 -18.07 13.61
CA LYS A 702 -12.47 -18.81 12.65
C LYS A 702 -13.13 -19.08 11.29
N GLU A 703 -14.07 -18.24 10.87
CA GLU A 703 -14.78 -18.38 9.59
C GLU A 703 -14.10 -17.59 8.45
N LEU A 704 -13.24 -16.61 8.79
CA LEU A 704 -12.52 -15.75 7.83
C LEU A 704 -11.00 -15.97 7.84
N SER A 705 -10.52 -17.16 8.20
CA SER A 705 -9.07 -17.46 8.27
C SER A 705 -8.32 -17.22 6.95
N ASN A 706 -9.02 -17.34 5.81
CA ASN A 706 -8.44 -17.15 4.48
C ASN A 706 -8.29 -15.65 4.10
N CYS A 707 -8.77 -14.74 4.94
CA CYS A 707 -8.70 -13.30 4.72
C CYS A 707 -7.43 -12.65 5.31
N ASN A 708 -6.56 -13.44 5.94
CA ASN A 708 -5.27 -12.96 6.43
C ASN A 708 -4.48 -12.30 5.29
N ASP A 709 -3.79 -11.21 5.63
CA ASP A 709 -2.94 -10.51 4.68
C ASP A 709 -1.75 -11.41 4.29
N ASP A 710 -1.44 -11.47 2.99
CA ASP A 710 -0.40 -12.38 2.47
C ASP A 710 1.01 -12.07 3.00
N LYS A 711 1.22 -10.85 3.52
CA LYS A 711 2.51 -10.39 4.02
C LYS A 711 2.61 -10.36 5.53
N ASP A 712 1.49 -10.37 6.25
CA ASP A 712 1.47 -10.21 7.71
C ASP A 712 0.23 -10.87 8.32
N GLU A 713 0.41 -12.02 8.96
CA GLU A 713 -0.68 -12.79 9.56
C GLU A 713 -1.36 -12.05 10.74
N SER A 714 -0.75 -10.97 11.25
CA SER A 714 -1.36 -10.10 12.26
C SER A 714 -2.52 -9.27 11.71
N PHE A 715 -2.62 -9.18 10.36
CA PHE A 715 -3.64 -8.39 9.68
C PHE A 715 -4.62 -9.24 8.89
N ILE A 716 -5.85 -8.73 8.82
CA ILE A 716 -6.82 -9.09 7.80
C ILE A 716 -6.85 -7.97 6.75
N ALA A 717 -6.72 -8.36 5.49
CA ALA A 717 -6.76 -7.42 4.38
C ALA A 717 -8.20 -7.05 4.02
N LEU A 718 -8.52 -5.76 3.99
CA LEU A 718 -9.88 -5.25 3.78
C LEU A 718 -10.52 -5.77 2.46
N HIS A 719 -9.74 -5.86 1.38
CA HIS A 719 -10.21 -6.35 0.08
C HIS A 719 -10.54 -7.85 0.09
N LYS A 720 -9.89 -8.65 0.95
CA LYS A 720 -10.19 -10.08 1.09
C LYS A 720 -11.50 -10.30 1.83
N ILE A 721 -11.80 -9.47 2.83
CA ILE A 721 -13.12 -9.46 3.50
C ILE A 721 -14.21 -9.21 2.46
N LYS A 722 -14.03 -8.17 1.63
CA LYS A 722 -14.95 -7.88 0.51
C LYS A 722 -15.22 -9.10 -0.36
N ASN A 723 -14.17 -9.83 -0.75
CA ASN A 723 -14.33 -11.03 -1.57
C ASN A 723 -15.09 -12.15 -0.84
N ALA A 724 -14.81 -12.35 0.45
CA ALA A 724 -15.50 -13.36 1.27
C ALA A 724 -17.00 -13.06 1.44
N ILE A 725 -17.36 -11.80 1.69
CA ILE A 725 -18.77 -11.42 1.89
C ILE A 725 -19.56 -11.24 0.59
N SER A 726 -18.85 -11.08 -0.54
CA SER A 726 -19.47 -11.05 -1.88
C SER A 726 -19.87 -12.45 -2.36
N ASP A 727 -19.42 -13.51 -1.67
CA ASP A 727 -19.82 -14.87 -2.00
C ASP A 727 -21.33 -15.05 -1.76
N PRO A 728 -22.10 -15.62 -2.71
CA PRO A 728 -23.52 -15.89 -2.54
C PRO A 728 -23.87 -16.77 -1.33
N THR A 729 -22.92 -17.51 -0.78
CA THR A 729 -23.07 -18.31 0.45
C THR A 729 -23.01 -17.47 1.74
N TRP A 730 -22.48 -16.24 1.68
CA TRP A 730 -22.42 -15.35 2.83
C TRP A 730 -23.80 -14.78 3.20
N SER A 731 -24.57 -14.40 2.18
CA SER A 731 -25.94 -13.93 2.32
C SER A 731 -26.80 -14.40 1.15
N GLU A 732 -27.89 -15.11 1.47
CA GLU A 732 -28.91 -15.51 0.50
C GLU A 732 -29.71 -14.29 -0.02
N ARG A 733 -29.69 -13.16 0.70
CA ARG A 733 -30.46 -11.95 0.38
C ARG A 733 -29.80 -11.16 -0.75
N LYS A 734 -30.55 -10.89 -1.82
CA LYS A 734 -30.07 -10.21 -3.03
C LYS A 734 -29.75 -8.75 -2.80
N GLU A 735 -30.52 -8.09 -1.94
CA GLU A 735 -30.40 -6.68 -1.57
C GLU A 735 -29.07 -6.43 -0.85
N VAL A 736 -28.74 -7.33 0.10
CA VAL A 736 -27.45 -7.30 0.82
C VAL A 736 -26.29 -7.51 -0.15
N ARG A 737 -26.40 -8.47 -1.09
CA ARG A 737 -25.36 -8.70 -2.11
C ARG A 737 -25.14 -7.48 -3.00
N ARG A 738 -26.21 -6.81 -3.43
CA ARG A 738 -26.12 -5.56 -4.23
C ARG A 738 -25.58 -4.38 -3.44
N THR A 739 -25.93 -4.28 -2.15
CA THR A 739 -25.39 -3.25 -1.25
C THR A 739 -23.89 -3.42 -1.06
N ILE A 740 -23.45 -4.66 -0.82
CA ILE A 740 -22.03 -5.03 -0.76
C ILE A 740 -21.34 -4.67 -2.08
N GLU A 741 -21.92 -5.06 -3.22
CA GLU A 741 -21.34 -4.77 -4.53
C GLU A 741 -21.21 -3.25 -4.77
N HIS A 742 -22.29 -2.50 -4.58
CA HIS A 742 -22.31 -1.05 -4.79
C HIS A 742 -21.24 -0.34 -3.94
N TYR A 743 -21.28 -0.52 -2.62
CA TYR A 743 -20.34 0.16 -1.74
C TYR A 743 -18.91 -0.37 -1.86
N SER A 744 -18.72 -1.61 -2.32
CA SER A 744 -17.38 -2.10 -2.68
C SER A 744 -16.80 -1.38 -3.89
N LYS A 745 -17.61 -1.09 -4.92
CA LYS A 745 -17.18 -0.30 -6.08
C LYS A 745 -16.77 1.11 -5.65
N VAL A 746 -17.61 1.78 -4.86
CA VAL A 746 -17.29 3.12 -4.31
C VAL A 746 -16.04 3.10 -3.41
N LEU A 747 -15.80 2.00 -2.69
CA LEU A 747 -14.65 1.86 -1.80
C LEU A 747 -13.33 1.60 -2.54
N PHE A 748 -13.34 0.76 -3.58
CA PHE A 748 -12.11 0.22 -4.21
C PHE A 748 -11.90 0.59 -5.68
N GLU A 749 -12.95 0.91 -6.44
CA GLU A 749 -12.87 1.03 -7.91
C GLU A 749 -12.81 2.50 -8.37
N GLY A 750 -11.87 2.77 -9.28
CA GLY A 750 -11.67 4.10 -9.86
C GLY A 750 -10.76 5.03 -9.05
N ASP A 751 -10.24 6.05 -9.73
CA ASP A 751 -9.31 7.04 -9.16
C ASP A 751 -9.92 7.88 -8.03
N LYS A 752 -11.26 7.88 -7.93
CA LYS A 752 -12.05 8.61 -6.93
C LYS A 752 -12.67 7.74 -5.85
N SER A 753 -12.32 6.45 -5.81
CA SER A 753 -12.72 5.56 -4.73
C SER A 753 -12.32 6.11 -3.36
N ALA A 754 -13.01 5.68 -2.30
CA ALA A 754 -12.69 6.13 -0.95
C ALA A 754 -11.25 5.77 -0.54
N ILE A 755 -10.76 4.57 -0.89
CA ILE A 755 -9.36 4.19 -0.66
C ILE A 755 -8.39 5.09 -1.44
N SER A 756 -8.62 5.30 -2.75
CA SER A 756 -7.75 6.18 -3.56
C SER A 756 -7.71 7.61 -3.01
N SER A 757 -8.85 8.11 -2.52
CA SER A 757 -8.96 9.44 -1.91
C SER A 757 -8.16 9.54 -0.61
N ILE A 758 -8.20 8.50 0.25
CA ILE A 758 -7.37 8.42 1.46
C ILE A 758 -5.89 8.38 1.07
N VAL A 759 -5.48 7.45 0.20
CA VAL A 759 -4.09 7.30 -0.25
C VAL A 759 -3.55 8.62 -0.82
N THR A 760 -4.30 9.26 -1.71
CA THR A 760 -3.91 10.53 -2.33
C THR A 760 -3.73 11.65 -1.30
N THR A 761 -4.63 11.73 -0.32
CA THR A 761 -4.55 12.73 0.76
C THR A 761 -3.31 12.50 1.63
N VAL A 762 -3.05 11.25 2.03
CA VAL A 762 -1.90 10.88 2.87
C VAL A 762 -0.58 11.16 2.17
N VAL A 763 -0.43 10.73 0.91
CA VAL A 763 0.78 10.98 0.12
C VAL A 763 1.00 12.48 -0.07
N LYS A 764 -0.06 13.23 -0.37
CA LYS A 764 0.02 14.69 -0.55
C LYS A 764 0.43 15.40 0.74
N ASP A 765 -0.06 14.98 1.89
CA ASP A 765 0.30 15.58 3.18
C ASP A 765 1.78 15.36 3.52
N TYR A 766 2.28 14.14 3.30
CA TYR A 766 3.71 13.85 3.46
C TYR A 766 4.56 14.66 2.48
N ASP A 767 4.16 14.71 1.20
CA ASP A 767 4.90 15.47 0.18
C ASP A 767 4.91 16.98 0.47
N ASN A 768 3.80 17.54 0.93
CA ASN A 768 3.74 18.95 1.34
C ASN A 768 4.67 19.25 2.52
N GLU A 769 4.70 18.37 3.53
CA GLU A 769 5.57 18.55 4.69
C GLU A 769 7.05 18.42 4.30
N LEU A 770 7.38 17.48 3.41
CA LEU A 770 8.73 17.39 2.83
C LEU A 770 9.12 18.65 2.05
N ASP A 771 8.21 19.25 1.28
CA ASP A 771 8.47 20.49 0.54
C ASP A 771 8.65 21.71 1.47
N ILE A 772 8.01 21.70 2.65
CA ILE A 772 8.24 22.70 3.71
C ILE A 772 9.62 22.52 4.34
N GLN A 773 10.00 21.28 4.66
CA GLN A 773 11.29 20.99 5.31
C GLN A 773 12.47 21.16 4.34
N ILE A 774 12.30 20.83 3.07
CA ILE A 774 13.33 20.92 2.02
C ILE A 774 12.76 21.74 0.85
N PRO A 775 12.90 23.08 0.90
CA PRO A 775 12.45 23.94 -0.17
C PRO A 775 13.17 23.62 -1.48
N HIS A 776 12.42 23.57 -2.58
CA HIS A 776 12.92 23.14 -3.90
C HIS A 776 13.40 21.68 -3.96
N ARG A 777 12.85 20.79 -3.13
CA ARG A 777 13.06 19.33 -3.20
C ARG A 777 12.99 18.77 -4.63
N ALA A 778 11.99 19.20 -5.42
CA ALA A 778 11.84 18.77 -6.81
C ALA A 778 13.03 19.12 -7.74
N ASP A 779 13.84 20.13 -7.37
CA ASP A 779 15.09 20.52 -8.06
C ASP A 779 16.33 20.01 -7.30
N MET A 780 16.21 18.99 -6.45
CA MET A 780 17.34 18.38 -5.72
C MET A 780 18.47 18.01 -6.69
N TRP A 781 18.15 17.40 -7.82
CA TRP A 781 19.13 17.11 -8.87
C TRP A 781 19.80 18.35 -9.44
N GLY A 782 19.06 19.41 -9.75
CA GLY A 782 19.63 20.64 -10.27
C GLY A 782 20.58 21.29 -9.26
N ASN A 783 20.23 21.28 -7.97
CA ASN A 783 21.10 21.76 -6.90
C ASN A 783 22.39 20.95 -6.79
N LEU A 784 22.30 19.61 -6.78
CA LEU A 784 23.46 18.72 -6.72
C LEU A 784 24.34 18.84 -7.98
N TYR A 785 23.72 18.85 -9.16
CA TYR A 785 24.41 18.96 -10.45
C TYR A 785 25.13 20.30 -10.62
N ARG A 786 24.54 21.42 -10.18
CA ARG A 786 25.20 22.75 -10.21
C ARG A 786 26.48 22.79 -9.38
N ASN A 787 26.54 22.00 -8.32
CA ASN A 787 27.74 21.82 -7.50
C ASN A 787 28.60 20.63 -7.98
N LYS A 788 28.31 20.10 -9.17
CA LYS A 788 28.96 18.93 -9.81
C LYS A 788 29.02 17.68 -8.92
N ILE A 789 28.09 17.53 -7.98
CA ILE A 789 27.92 16.35 -7.14
C ILE A 789 27.12 15.32 -7.97
N ASN A 790 27.83 14.56 -8.82
CA ASN A 790 27.27 13.51 -9.68
C ASN A 790 28.31 12.41 -9.95
N GLU A 791 27.98 11.40 -10.76
CA GLU A 791 28.88 10.27 -11.06
C GLU A 791 30.23 10.67 -11.68
N SER A 792 30.29 11.81 -12.39
CA SER A 792 31.55 12.31 -12.97
C SER A 792 32.60 12.64 -11.91
N LEU A 793 32.19 12.85 -10.65
CA LEU A 793 33.09 13.02 -9.51
C LEU A 793 34.09 11.86 -9.38
N PHE A 794 33.63 10.63 -9.62
CA PHE A 794 34.45 9.43 -9.48
C PHE A 794 34.96 8.88 -10.83
N GLN A 795 34.56 9.47 -11.97
CA GLN A 795 35.01 9.00 -13.30
C GLN A 795 36.51 9.18 -13.54
N SER A 796 37.16 10.13 -12.84
CA SER A 796 38.60 10.37 -12.97
C SER A 796 39.47 9.23 -12.42
N VAL A 797 38.88 8.29 -11.65
CA VAL A 797 39.55 7.15 -11.05
C VAL A 797 38.68 5.90 -11.25
N SER A 798 39.06 5.02 -12.17
CA SER A 798 38.30 3.80 -12.46
C SER A 798 38.35 2.80 -11.32
N GLY A 799 37.19 2.30 -10.86
CA GLY A 799 37.12 1.17 -9.92
C GLY A 799 37.25 1.53 -8.44
N ILE A 800 36.98 2.78 -8.04
CA ILE A 800 36.98 3.17 -6.61
C ILE A 800 35.93 2.38 -5.82
N GLU A 801 36.32 1.91 -4.64
CA GLU A 801 35.49 1.18 -3.68
C GLU A 801 34.49 2.11 -2.96
N ASN A 802 33.31 1.60 -2.58
CA ASN A 802 32.25 2.41 -1.97
C ASN A 802 32.67 3.07 -0.64
N TYR A 803 33.45 2.38 0.20
CA TYR A 803 34.02 2.98 1.42
C TYR A 803 34.84 4.24 1.08
N THR A 804 35.76 4.12 0.12
CA THR A 804 36.60 5.22 -0.33
C THR A 804 35.76 6.36 -0.93
N LYS A 805 34.70 6.04 -1.70
CA LYS A 805 33.78 7.06 -2.25
C LYS A 805 33.01 7.82 -1.16
N ARG A 806 32.55 7.13 -0.11
CA ARG A 806 31.86 7.75 1.04
C ARG A 806 32.81 8.65 1.83
N LEU A 807 34.05 8.20 2.07
CA LEU A 807 35.04 9.02 2.76
C LEU A 807 35.44 10.25 1.94
N ILE A 808 35.61 10.11 0.62
CA ILE A 808 35.85 11.25 -0.29
C ILE A 808 34.68 12.23 -0.24
N SER A 809 33.44 11.74 -0.29
CA SER A 809 32.25 12.59 -0.25
C SER A 809 32.12 13.32 1.09
N LEU A 810 32.39 12.64 2.20
CA LEU A 810 32.46 13.26 3.52
C LEU A 810 33.56 14.34 3.58
N PHE A 811 34.75 14.05 3.02
CA PHE A 811 35.83 15.03 2.93
C PHE A 811 35.42 16.29 2.18
N LEU A 812 34.69 16.15 1.07
CA LEU A 812 34.16 17.28 0.30
C LEU A 812 33.08 18.05 1.04
N ILE A 813 32.27 17.40 1.89
CA ILE A 813 31.27 18.08 2.73
C ILE A 813 31.94 18.97 3.77
N GLU A 814 33.05 18.49 4.36
CA GLU A 814 33.73 19.14 5.48
C GLU A 814 34.80 20.16 5.06
N ASN A 815 35.44 19.95 3.91
CA ASN A 815 36.63 20.69 3.50
C ASN A 815 36.43 21.34 2.13
N SER A 816 36.57 22.66 2.09
CA SER A 816 36.57 23.43 0.84
C SER A 816 37.95 23.48 0.16
N LYS A 817 39.03 23.13 0.88
CA LYS A 817 40.41 23.12 0.38
C LYS A 817 41.17 21.90 0.90
N ILE A 818 42.19 21.47 0.16
CA ILE A 818 43.08 20.38 0.60
C ILE A 818 43.98 20.88 1.73
N PRO A 819 43.99 20.24 2.91
CA PRO A 819 44.94 20.56 3.98
C PRO A 819 46.39 20.46 3.49
N LYS A 820 47.20 21.46 3.86
CA LYS A 820 48.61 21.51 3.47
C LYS A 820 49.34 20.26 3.96
N GLY A 821 50.09 19.60 3.06
CA GLY A 821 50.84 18.39 3.37
C GLY A 821 50.05 17.08 3.25
N LEU A 822 48.72 17.10 3.19
CA LEU A 822 47.90 15.87 3.11
C LEU A 822 48.25 15.01 1.89
N LEU A 823 48.45 15.63 0.73
CA LEU A 823 48.82 14.92 -0.49
C LEU A 823 50.17 14.19 -0.35
N ASP A 824 51.14 14.78 0.35
CA ASP A 824 52.46 14.18 0.54
C ASP A 824 52.43 13.07 1.59
N VAL A 825 51.56 13.21 2.61
CA VAL A 825 51.23 12.11 3.53
C VAL A 825 50.61 10.95 2.76
N LEU A 826 49.59 11.17 1.92
CA LEU A 826 48.94 10.11 1.15
C LEU A 826 49.92 9.42 0.17
N LYS A 827 50.82 10.18 -0.47
CA LYS A 827 51.90 9.60 -1.30
C LYS A 827 52.81 8.68 -0.50
N THR A 828 53.19 9.10 0.71
CA THR A 828 54.10 8.31 1.57
C THR A 828 53.36 7.15 2.23
N ALA A 829 52.07 7.30 2.54
CA ALA A 829 51.22 6.25 3.08
C ALA A 829 51.14 5.02 2.17
N ILE A 830 51.09 5.22 0.85
CA ILE A 830 51.10 4.12 -0.12
C ILE A 830 52.35 3.24 0.04
N ASP A 831 53.50 3.83 0.41
CA ASP A 831 54.74 3.07 0.59
C ASP A 831 54.68 2.13 1.81
N ILE A 832 53.94 2.48 2.87
CA ILE A 832 53.76 1.62 4.08
C ILE A 832 52.57 0.65 3.96
N THR A 833 51.70 0.81 2.95
CA THR A 833 50.51 -0.03 2.73
C THR A 833 50.60 -0.98 1.53
N LYS A 834 51.61 -0.82 0.66
CA LYS A 834 51.82 -1.58 -0.59
C LYS A 834 51.69 -3.11 -0.51
N ASN A 835 51.98 -3.73 0.64
CA ASN A 835 51.89 -5.20 0.83
C ASN A 835 50.46 -5.75 0.97
N ASP A 836 49.48 -4.92 1.32
CA ASP A 836 48.09 -5.35 1.48
C ASP A 836 47.26 -5.07 0.23
N ASN A 837 47.69 -4.15 -0.64
CA ASN A 837 46.99 -3.79 -1.88
C ASN A 837 46.83 -4.95 -2.88
N GLU A 838 47.64 -6.01 -2.79
CA GLU A 838 47.51 -7.20 -3.65
C GLU A 838 46.63 -8.31 -3.06
N LYS A 839 46.26 -8.25 -1.76
CA LYS A 839 45.45 -9.29 -1.09
C LYS A 839 44.10 -8.79 -0.58
N ASP A 840 43.96 -7.53 -0.20
CA ASP A 840 42.72 -6.95 0.30
C ASP A 840 41.98 -6.18 -0.80
N LYS A 841 41.27 -6.91 -1.66
CA LYS A 841 40.11 -6.37 -2.40
C LYS A 841 38.87 -6.28 -1.50
N SER A 842 39.04 -6.03 -0.20
CA SER A 842 37.93 -5.96 0.75
C SER A 842 37.35 -4.54 0.73
N ALA A 843 36.02 -4.45 0.57
CA ALA A 843 35.27 -3.19 0.43
C ALA A 843 35.21 -2.34 1.74
N SER A 844 35.99 -2.70 2.76
CA SER A 844 35.85 -2.27 4.15
C SER A 844 36.97 -1.35 4.66
N HIS A 845 37.99 -1.07 3.85
CA HIS A 845 39.13 -0.24 4.24
C HIS A 845 39.39 0.89 3.24
N LEU A 846 40.10 1.92 3.70
CA LEU A 846 40.49 3.05 2.86
C LEU A 846 41.56 2.64 1.83
N ASN A 847 41.24 2.77 0.55
CA ASN A 847 42.24 2.70 -0.50
C ASN A 847 42.99 4.04 -0.63
N PHE A 848 44.17 4.12 -0.02
CA PHE A 848 45.02 5.32 -0.05
C PHE A 848 45.47 5.71 -1.46
N PHE A 849 45.59 4.75 -2.38
CA PHE A 849 45.95 5.04 -3.77
C PHE A 849 44.80 5.74 -4.50
N HIS A 850 43.58 5.23 -4.39
CA HIS A 850 42.39 5.87 -4.97
C HIS A 850 42.12 7.24 -4.35
N PHE A 851 42.24 7.38 -3.02
CA PHE A 851 42.04 8.68 -2.37
C PHE A 851 43.12 9.70 -2.79
N LYS A 852 44.38 9.29 -2.88
CA LYS A 852 45.46 10.13 -3.45
C LYS A 852 45.13 10.51 -4.89
N GLN A 853 44.77 9.54 -5.74
CA GLN A 853 44.48 9.81 -7.15
C GLN A 853 43.36 10.83 -7.27
N PHE A 854 42.27 10.69 -6.51
CA PHE A 854 41.19 11.68 -6.45
C PHE A 854 41.73 13.07 -6.08
N ILE A 855 42.47 13.21 -4.98
CA ILE A 855 43.04 14.50 -4.55
C ILE A 855 44.00 15.10 -5.60
N GLN A 856 44.67 14.27 -6.40
CA GLN A 856 45.59 14.71 -7.48
C GLN A 856 44.89 15.05 -8.80
N SER A 857 43.93 14.24 -9.23
CA SER A 857 43.21 14.38 -10.51
C SER A 857 42.12 15.43 -10.43
N SER A 858 41.51 15.61 -9.26
CA SER A 858 40.39 16.54 -9.03
C SER A 858 40.83 17.95 -8.62
N GLY A 859 42.06 18.36 -8.94
CA GLY A 859 42.57 19.71 -8.65
C GLY A 859 41.72 20.85 -9.24
N SER A 860 41.03 20.61 -10.37
CA SER A 860 40.05 21.53 -10.96
C SER A 860 38.67 21.45 -10.30
N PHE A 861 38.27 20.28 -9.81
CA PHE A 861 37.00 20.09 -9.12
C PHE A 861 37.02 20.77 -7.73
N LEU A 862 38.12 20.66 -6.99
CA LEU A 862 38.25 21.29 -5.66
C LEU A 862 38.27 22.82 -5.74
N SER A 863 38.81 23.41 -6.82
CA SER A 863 38.72 24.86 -7.05
C SER A 863 37.31 25.34 -7.39
N GLU A 864 36.47 24.49 -7.98
CA GLU A 864 35.07 24.82 -8.29
C GLU A 864 34.12 24.48 -7.11
N HIS A 865 34.46 23.46 -6.33
CA HIS A 865 33.81 23.06 -5.07
C HIS A 865 34.08 24.06 -3.92
N GLU A 866 35.01 25.00 -4.08
CA GLU A 866 35.14 26.15 -3.15
C GLU A 866 33.83 26.94 -2.99
N SER A 867 32.92 26.86 -3.97
CA SER A 867 31.60 27.49 -3.94
C SER A 867 30.54 26.71 -3.15
N PHE A 868 30.78 25.43 -2.85
CA PHE A 868 29.87 24.62 -2.04
C PHE A 868 29.92 25.05 -0.58
N SER A 869 28.75 25.22 0.03
CA SER A 869 28.64 25.48 1.46
C SER A 869 27.37 24.84 2.02
N LEU A 870 27.54 24.16 3.16
CA LEU A 870 26.42 23.64 3.96
C LEU A 870 25.49 24.75 4.46
N ASP A 871 25.96 26.01 4.51
CA ASP A 871 25.13 27.14 4.95
C ASP A 871 24.18 27.65 3.87
N THR A 872 24.33 27.18 2.62
CA THR A 872 23.34 27.48 1.58
C THR A 872 21.98 26.88 1.95
N HIS A 873 20.91 27.61 1.62
CA HIS A 873 19.55 27.30 2.08
C HIS A 873 19.13 25.85 1.83
N PHE A 874 19.43 25.30 0.64
CA PHE A 874 19.08 23.92 0.28
C PHE A 874 19.87 22.87 1.09
N TYR A 875 21.21 22.96 1.13
CA TYR A 875 22.02 21.98 1.85
C TYR A 875 21.84 22.05 3.35
N LYS A 876 21.60 23.25 3.90
CA LYS A 876 21.24 23.44 5.30
C LYS A 876 19.92 22.77 5.65
N ALA A 877 18.92 22.93 4.79
CA ALA A 877 17.62 22.27 4.94
C ALA A 877 17.76 20.73 4.86
N LEU A 878 18.53 20.23 3.90
CA LEU A 878 18.79 18.80 3.74
C LEU A 878 19.58 18.19 4.92
N SER A 879 20.61 18.89 5.40
CA SER A 879 21.37 18.55 6.61
C SER A 879 20.45 18.51 7.83
N SER A 880 19.62 19.55 8.03
CA SER A 880 18.66 19.59 9.13
C SER A 880 17.58 18.51 9.04
N PHE A 881 17.21 18.08 7.83
CA PHE A 881 16.32 16.95 7.64
C PHE A 881 16.97 15.65 8.11
N TYR A 882 18.22 15.39 7.68
CA TYR A 882 18.94 14.18 8.10
C TYR A 882 19.28 14.16 9.59
N SER A 883 19.56 15.31 10.22
CA SER A 883 19.81 15.38 11.66
C SER A 883 18.60 14.91 12.48
N LYS A 884 17.37 15.14 12.00
CA LYS A 884 16.14 14.64 12.64
C LYS A 884 15.99 13.12 12.51
N LEU A 885 16.59 12.51 11.50
CA LEU A 885 16.56 11.06 11.25
C LEU A 885 17.68 10.29 11.97
N ILE A 886 18.48 10.95 12.81
CA ILE A 886 19.58 10.33 13.58
C ILE A 886 19.17 10.02 15.02
N THR A 887 18.03 10.53 15.50
CA THR A 887 17.58 10.38 16.90
C THR A 887 17.38 8.94 17.37
N LYS A 888 17.41 7.96 16.46
CA LYS A 888 17.30 6.52 16.75
C LYS A 888 18.62 5.75 16.57
N GLU A 889 19.72 6.43 16.26
CA GLU A 889 21.05 5.81 16.25
C GLU A 889 21.67 5.80 17.65
N GLU A 890 22.49 4.79 17.93
CA GLU A 890 23.29 4.76 19.16
C GLU A 890 24.38 5.86 19.15
N GLU A 891 24.72 6.41 20.32
CA GLU A 891 25.79 7.40 20.39
C GLU A 891 27.16 6.78 20.06
N LEU A 892 27.88 7.43 19.14
CA LEU A 892 29.23 7.01 18.76
C LEU A 892 30.24 7.36 19.86
N ASN A 893 31.11 6.40 20.18
CA ASN A 893 32.09 6.57 21.25
C ASN A 893 33.53 6.71 20.73
N LYS A 894 33.88 6.14 19.59
CA LYS A 894 35.25 6.18 19.02
C LYS A 894 35.21 6.56 17.54
N ILE A 895 36.32 7.13 17.05
CA ILE A 895 36.49 7.38 15.61
C ILE A 895 36.49 6.06 14.80
N GLN A 896 36.91 4.96 15.42
CA GLN A 896 36.82 3.65 14.79
C GLN A 896 35.36 3.27 14.51
N ASP A 897 34.45 3.50 15.46
CA ASP A 897 33.02 3.23 15.28
C ASP A 897 32.44 4.01 14.08
N ALA A 898 32.86 5.29 13.92
CA ALA A 898 32.50 6.10 12.75
C ALA A 898 33.10 5.58 11.44
N SER A 899 34.34 5.09 11.48
CA SER A 899 34.99 4.45 10.34
C SER A 899 34.26 3.18 9.92
N ASP A 900 33.97 2.29 10.88
CA ASP A 900 33.29 1.00 10.63
C ASP A 900 31.87 1.25 10.11
N TYR A 901 31.22 2.34 10.55
CA TYR A 901 29.92 2.76 10.05
C TYR A 901 29.92 3.09 8.54
N LEU A 902 31.04 3.48 7.93
CA LEU A 902 31.16 3.74 6.49
C LEU A 902 31.20 2.48 5.62
N GLU A 903 31.44 1.31 6.19
CA GLU A 903 31.54 0.03 5.45
C GLU A 903 30.19 -0.38 4.83
N TYR A 904 29.11 -0.25 5.59
CA TYR A 904 27.81 -0.78 5.22
C TYR A 904 26.99 0.19 4.35
N GLU A 905 26.39 -0.36 3.29
CA GLU A 905 25.36 0.34 2.53
C GLU A 905 24.05 0.36 3.31
N ARG A 906 23.46 1.55 3.46
CA ARG A 906 22.26 1.75 4.28
C ARG A 906 21.06 1.90 3.35
N SER A 907 20.40 0.76 3.06
CA SER A 907 19.18 0.69 2.25
C SER A 907 18.10 1.71 2.65
N ARG A 908 18.06 2.11 3.92
CA ARG A 908 17.15 3.16 4.41
C ARG A 908 17.36 4.52 3.72
N ILE A 909 18.61 4.97 3.51
CA ILE A 909 18.87 6.27 2.90
C ILE A 909 18.45 6.29 1.44
N ASP A 910 18.52 5.15 0.75
CA ASP A 910 18.12 5.01 -0.65
C ASP A 910 16.67 5.38 -0.88
N THR A 911 15.80 4.91 0.02
CA THR A 911 14.37 5.14 -0.08
C THR A 911 14.01 6.61 0.16
N TYR A 912 14.63 7.25 1.16
CA TYR A 912 14.49 8.70 1.38
C TYR A 912 15.09 9.50 0.23
N HIS A 913 16.29 9.16 -0.23
CA HIS A 913 16.94 9.83 -1.36
C HIS A 913 16.07 9.81 -2.61
N THR A 914 15.46 8.66 -2.91
CA THR A 914 14.52 8.52 -4.02
C THR A 914 13.28 9.38 -3.80
N LYS A 915 12.70 9.37 -2.59
CA LYS A 915 11.51 10.17 -2.25
C LYS A 915 11.77 11.69 -2.31
N LEU A 916 13.02 12.11 -2.08
CA LEU A 916 13.46 13.49 -2.21
C LEU A 916 13.76 13.92 -3.66
N GLY A 917 13.66 13.01 -4.64
CA GLY A 917 13.93 13.31 -6.05
C GLY A 917 15.40 13.14 -6.46
N GLY A 918 16.19 12.44 -5.64
CA GLY A 918 17.58 12.12 -5.93
C GLY A 918 17.74 10.99 -6.95
N PHE A 919 18.78 11.09 -7.78
CA PHE A 919 19.17 10.05 -8.76
C PHE A 919 20.22 9.10 -8.18
N SER A 920 20.36 7.90 -8.75
CA SER A 920 21.34 6.86 -8.35
C SER A 920 22.73 7.42 -8.05
N ASP A 921 23.20 8.29 -8.94
CA ASP A 921 24.56 8.84 -8.99
C ASP A 921 24.90 9.75 -7.81
N SER A 922 23.86 10.32 -7.18
CA SER A 922 23.98 11.26 -6.06
C SER A 922 23.75 10.61 -4.69
N LYS A 923 23.43 9.31 -4.68
CA LYS A 923 23.16 8.55 -3.45
C LYS A 923 24.30 8.62 -2.44
N ILE A 924 25.55 8.48 -2.92
CA ILE A 924 26.74 8.50 -2.06
C ILE A 924 26.88 9.84 -1.33
N PHE A 925 26.48 10.95 -1.94
CA PHE A 925 26.49 12.24 -1.28
C PHE A 925 25.44 12.32 -0.16
N SER A 926 24.20 11.89 -0.42
CA SER A 926 23.14 11.84 0.58
C SER A 926 23.49 10.92 1.75
N GLU A 927 24.07 9.75 1.48
CA GLU A 927 24.65 8.86 2.51
C GLU A 927 25.72 9.59 3.33
N SER A 928 26.62 10.31 2.67
CA SER A 928 27.73 11.00 3.35
C SER A 928 27.28 12.20 4.16
N LEU A 929 26.23 12.91 3.73
CA LEU A 929 25.63 14.01 4.48
C LEU A 929 24.88 13.49 5.71
N TYR A 930 24.17 12.36 5.59
CA TYR A 930 23.61 11.66 6.74
C TYR A 930 24.71 11.23 7.72
N ASN A 931 25.79 10.62 7.22
CA ASN A 931 26.94 10.20 8.03
C ASN A 931 27.58 11.40 8.73
N TYR A 932 27.72 12.53 8.04
CA TYR A 932 28.24 13.76 8.61
C TYR A 932 27.41 14.24 9.81
N GLU A 933 26.08 14.30 9.68
CA GLU A 933 25.20 14.66 10.81
C GLU A 933 25.29 13.63 11.95
N TYR A 934 25.42 12.35 11.64
CA TYR A 934 25.54 11.31 12.67
C TYR A 934 26.87 11.43 13.42
N PHE A 935 27.96 11.71 12.70
CA PHE A 935 29.28 11.87 13.30
C PHE A 935 29.39 13.11 14.19
N LYS A 936 28.51 14.11 14.05
CA LYS A 936 28.42 15.24 14.99
C LYS A 936 28.07 14.83 16.42
N THR A 937 27.50 13.64 16.62
CA THR A 937 27.31 13.06 17.96
C THR A 937 28.65 12.81 18.68
N LEU A 938 29.75 12.62 17.93
CA LEU A 938 31.10 12.57 18.48
C LEU A 938 31.60 13.97 18.82
N ASN A 939 32.12 14.13 20.03
CA ASN A 939 32.87 15.32 20.43
C ASN A 939 34.19 15.40 19.63
N LEU A 940 34.18 16.17 18.55
CA LEU A 940 35.30 16.34 17.62
C LEU A 940 36.57 16.81 18.32
N ILE A 941 36.46 17.75 19.27
CA ILE A 941 37.60 18.32 20.00
C ILE A 941 38.25 17.26 20.88
N GLU A 942 37.44 16.51 21.63
CA GLU A 942 37.95 15.43 22.48
C GLU A 942 38.62 14.32 21.64
N ARG A 943 38.05 13.98 20.48
CA ARG A 943 38.60 12.96 19.58
C ARG A 943 39.88 13.45 18.89
N GLN A 944 39.94 14.72 18.51
CA GLN A 944 41.14 15.38 18.00
C GLN A 944 42.29 15.27 19.00
N GLN A 945 42.05 15.65 20.27
CA GLN A 945 43.04 15.57 21.34
C GLN A 945 43.56 14.14 21.55
N LYS A 946 42.66 13.17 21.64
CA LYS A 946 43.03 11.74 21.78
C LYS A 946 43.87 11.23 20.61
N ILE A 947 43.56 11.63 19.38
CA ILE A 947 44.35 11.23 18.20
C ILE A 947 45.73 11.88 18.21
N ILE A 948 45.83 13.16 18.58
CA ILE A 948 47.12 13.86 18.71
C ILE A 948 47.98 13.21 19.80
N GLU A 949 47.40 12.88 20.95
CA GLU A 949 48.08 12.15 22.03
C GLU A 949 48.62 10.81 21.53
N LEU A 950 47.78 10.00 20.83
CA LEU A 950 48.19 8.72 20.25
C LEU A 950 49.33 8.88 19.24
N LEU A 951 49.25 9.87 18.34
CA LEU A 951 50.30 10.15 17.36
C LEU A 951 51.61 10.56 18.04
N ASN A 952 51.53 11.40 19.09
CA ASN A 952 52.72 11.81 19.86
C ASN A 952 53.32 10.63 20.63
N THR A 953 52.51 9.79 21.27
CA THR A 953 52.99 8.56 21.93
C THR A 953 53.69 7.63 20.93
N LEU A 954 53.10 7.42 19.75
CA LEU A 954 53.70 6.60 18.70
C LEU A 954 54.98 7.24 18.14
N LYS A 955 55.02 8.56 17.98
CA LYS A 955 56.22 9.29 17.56
C LYS A 955 57.38 9.05 18.51
N VAL A 956 57.15 9.23 19.82
CA VAL A 956 58.17 9.03 20.86
C VAL A 956 58.58 7.56 20.88
N SER A 957 57.61 6.65 21.01
CA SER A 957 57.89 5.23 21.12
C SER A 957 58.60 4.64 19.89
N LEU A 958 58.26 5.08 18.68
CA LEU A 958 58.97 4.69 17.46
C LEU A 958 60.37 5.32 17.40
N SER A 959 60.56 6.54 17.88
CA SER A 959 61.89 7.18 17.95
C SER A 959 62.81 6.44 18.92
N ASP A 960 62.28 5.99 20.05
CA ASP A 960 63.01 5.20 21.05
C ASP A 960 63.40 3.83 20.46
N GLU A 961 62.46 3.13 19.81
CA GLU A 961 62.73 1.85 19.15
C GLU A 961 63.73 1.99 17.98
N ILE A 962 63.71 3.10 17.24
CA ILE A 962 64.73 3.39 16.22
C ILE A 962 66.11 3.54 16.86
N THR A 963 66.21 4.27 17.98
CA THR A 963 67.48 4.49 18.69
C THR A 963 68.05 3.16 19.18
N LEU A 964 67.21 2.33 19.81
CA LEU A 964 67.60 1.00 20.26
C LEU A 964 67.97 0.08 19.09
N LEU A 965 67.26 0.16 17.96
CA LEU A 965 67.64 -0.58 16.76
C LEU A 965 69.00 -0.14 16.22
N THR A 966 69.31 1.16 16.21
CA THR A 966 70.62 1.67 15.81
C THR A 966 71.73 1.11 16.71
N GLU A 967 71.52 1.07 18.03
CA GLU A 967 72.46 0.46 18.98
C GLU A 967 72.67 -1.05 18.70
N SER A 968 71.59 -1.82 18.52
CA SER A 968 71.67 -3.25 18.17
C SER A 968 72.37 -3.50 16.82
N LEU A 969 72.22 -2.59 15.86
CA LEU A 969 72.92 -2.65 14.57
C LEU A 969 74.41 -2.35 14.70
N GLU A 970 74.79 -1.34 15.51
CA GLU A 970 76.20 -1.04 15.81
C GLU A 970 76.88 -2.20 16.55
N GLU A 971 76.17 -2.81 17.51
CA GLU A 971 76.64 -4.03 18.19
C GLU A 971 76.82 -5.18 17.19
N TYR A 972 75.88 -5.38 16.26
CA TYR A 972 75.98 -6.41 15.22
C TYR A 972 77.23 -6.20 14.35
N LEU A 973 77.50 -4.96 13.90
CA LEU A 973 78.71 -4.64 13.13
C LEU A 973 79.99 -4.92 13.93
N THR A 974 79.96 -4.65 15.23
CA THR A 974 81.10 -4.88 16.14
C THR A 974 81.36 -6.37 16.38
N VAL A 975 80.32 -7.14 16.73
CA VAL A 975 80.40 -8.58 17.04
C VAL A 975 80.97 -9.36 15.84
N PHE A 976 80.54 -9.00 14.63
CA PHE A 976 80.98 -9.64 13.39
C PHE A 976 82.23 -9.02 12.74
N GLU A 977 82.82 -7.97 13.32
CA GLU A 977 84.02 -7.28 12.82
C GLU A 977 83.89 -6.79 11.37
N LEU A 978 82.73 -6.23 11.04
CA LEU A 978 82.38 -5.76 9.70
C LEU A 978 82.83 -4.30 9.51
N LYS A 979 83.21 -3.93 8.29
CA LYS A 979 83.52 -2.52 7.96
C LYS A 979 82.22 -1.71 7.91
N ASP A 980 82.27 -0.46 8.39
CA ASP A 980 81.16 0.49 8.31
C ASP A 980 80.53 0.50 6.91
N GLN A 981 79.33 -0.08 6.82
CA GLN A 981 78.44 0.05 5.68
C GLN A 981 77.11 0.53 6.23
N HIS A 982 76.64 1.67 5.72
CA HIS A 982 75.39 2.28 6.14
C HIS A 982 74.21 1.33 5.88
N LEU A 983 73.65 0.79 6.95
CA LEU A 983 72.41 0.02 6.91
C LEU A 983 71.22 0.99 6.97
N LYS A 984 70.54 1.22 5.84
CA LYS A 984 69.44 2.21 5.70
C LYS A 984 68.11 1.80 6.37
N TYR A 985 68.14 0.90 7.35
CA TYR A 985 66.92 0.36 7.96
C TYR A 985 66.21 1.36 8.88
N ASP A 986 66.97 2.24 9.53
CA ASP A 986 66.45 3.31 10.37
C ASP A 986 65.90 4.48 9.53
N GLU A 987 66.45 4.73 8.33
CA GLU A 987 66.01 5.80 7.41
C GLU A 987 64.52 5.69 7.07
N ASP A 988 64.01 4.48 6.82
CA ASP A 988 62.59 4.27 6.50
C ASP A 988 61.69 4.46 7.73
N ALA A 989 62.08 3.99 8.92
CA ALA A 989 61.30 4.24 10.13
C ALA A 989 61.29 5.74 10.49
N ARG A 990 62.44 6.42 10.33
CA ARG A 990 62.57 7.89 10.44
C ARG A 990 61.73 8.60 9.37
N ARG A 991 61.63 8.05 8.16
CA ARG A 991 60.77 8.58 7.09
C ARG A 991 59.30 8.53 7.48
N THR A 992 58.82 7.47 8.13
CA THR A 992 57.44 7.39 8.68
C THR A 992 57.19 8.48 9.71
N ILE A 993 58.14 8.72 10.63
CA ILE A 993 58.01 9.82 11.59
C ILE A 993 57.94 11.18 10.87
N ASN A 994 58.91 11.46 10.02
CA ASN A 994 59.10 12.80 9.44
C ASN A 994 58.11 13.14 8.31
N LYS A 995 57.66 12.15 7.53
CA LYS A 995 56.80 12.37 6.36
C LYS A 995 55.35 11.93 6.54
N ILE A 996 55.04 11.20 7.62
CA ILE A 996 53.66 10.78 7.95
C ILE A 996 53.25 11.33 9.32
N ILE A 997 53.88 10.89 10.42
CA ILE A 997 53.39 11.20 11.78
C ILE A 997 53.43 12.72 12.07
N VAL A 998 54.56 13.38 11.81
CA VAL A 998 54.71 14.82 12.07
C VAL A 998 53.73 15.66 11.22
N PRO A 999 53.64 15.48 9.90
CA PRO A 999 52.64 16.19 9.09
C PRO A 999 51.19 15.87 9.49
N LEU A 1000 50.89 14.64 9.92
CA LEU A 1000 49.54 14.29 10.39
C LEU A 1000 49.16 15.05 11.67
N ILE A 1001 50.09 15.24 12.60
CA ILE A 1001 49.84 16.06 13.80
C ILE A 1001 49.48 17.49 13.38
N GLU A 1002 50.27 18.11 12.49
CA GLU A 1002 50.02 19.47 11.98
C GLU A 1002 48.67 19.58 11.25
N ILE A 1003 48.31 18.59 10.43
CA ILE A 1003 47.04 18.55 9.71
C ILE A 1003 45.86 18.43 10.68
N VAL A 1004 45.94 17.54 11.67
CA VAL A 1004 44.88 17.33 12.66
C VAL A 1004 44.72 18.54 13.58
N GLU A 1005 45.80 19.25 13.92
CA GLU A 1005 45.75 20.50 14.68
C GLU A 1005 45.09 21.63 13.90
N THR A 1006 45.38 21.74 12.60
CA THR A 1006 44.92 22.85 11.77
C THR A 1006 43.55 22.63 11.11
N ASN A 1007 43.17 21.38 10.86
CA ASN A 1007 41.93 21.00 10.17
C ASN A 1007 41.32 19.74 10.80
N PRO A 1008 40.75 19.84 12.01
CA PRO A 1008 40.15 18.68 12.68
C PRO A 1008 38.76 18.38 12.10
N THR A 1009 38.65 17.58 11.04
CA THR A 1009 37.36 17.12 10.49
C THR A 1009 37.21 15.61 10.62
N TYR A 1010 35.99 15.06 10.60
CA TYR A 1010 35.78 13.63 10.83
C TYR A 1010 36.43 12.79 9.73
N SER A 1011 36.38 13.23 8.46
CA SER A 1011 37.07 12.54 7.35
C SER A 1011 38.58 12.46 7.54
N ILE A 1012 39.21 13.52 8.07
CA ILE A 1012 40.64 13.54 8.39
C ILE A 1012 40.93 12.62 9.56
N LEU A 1013 40.14 12.67 10.64
CA LEU A 1013 40.34 11.79 11.80
C LEU A 1013 40.14 10.31 11.44
N ILE A 1014 39.17 9.97 10.58
CA ILE A 1014 38.96 8.60 10.07
C ILE A 1014 40.16 8.16 9.21
N THR A 1015 40.64 9.03 8.32
CA THR A 1015 41.85 8.76 7.51
C THR A 1015 43.06 8.49 8.40
N VAL A 1016 43.24 9.28 9.46
CA VAL A 1016 44.31 9.08 10.45
C VAL A 1016 44.11 7.77 11.20
N SER A 1017 42.88 7.43 11.63
CA SER A 1017 42.57 6.17 12.31
C SER A 1017 42.98 4.95 11.47
N GLN A 1018 42.67 4.99 10.17
CA GLN A 1018 43.07 3.96 9.22
C GLN A 1018 44.61 3.89 9.08
N LEU A 1019 45.31 5.03 9.05
CA LEU A 1019 46.77 5.07 9.01
C LEU A 1019 47.44 4.61 10.31
N LEU A 1020 46.81 4.83 11.48
CA LEU A 1020 47.35 4.42 12.78
C LEU A 1020 47.59 2.92 12.85
N TYR A 1021 46.73 2.11 12.23
CA TYR A 1021 46.93 0.67 12.10
C TYR A 1021 48.28 0.34 11.42
N TYR A 1022 48.55 0.98 10.28
CA TYR A 1022 49.78 0.77 9.52
C TYR A 1022 51.01 1.34 10.23
N ILE A 1023 50.89 2.48 10.91
CA ILE A 1023 51.98 3.06 11.72
C ILE A 1023 52.36 2.12 12.87
N LYS A 1024 51.37 1.59 13.60
CA LYS A 1024 51.61 0.59 14.66
C LYS A 1024 52.24 -0.69 14.12
N ARG A 1025 51.87 -1.11 12.91
CA ARG A 1025 52.51 -2.24 12.24
C ARG A 1025 53.98 -1.97 11.93
N VAL A 1026 54.31 -0.79 11.40
CA VAL A 1026 55.71 -0.37 11.18
C VAL A 1026 56.50 -0.42 12.49
N GLN A 1027 55.94 0.09 13.58
CA GLN A 1027 56.58 0.02 14.89
C GLN A 1027 56.80 -1.43 15.36
N THR A 1028 55.77 -2.28 15.28
CA THR A 1028 55.85 -3.69 15.67
C THR A 1028 56.92 -4.43 14.87
N ASN A 1029 57.02 -4.11 13.59
CA ASN A 1029 58.02 -4.66 12.68
C ASN A 1029 59.44 -4.23 13.06
N VAL A 1030 59.66 -2.95 13.36
CA VAL A 1030 60.95 -2.42 13.86
C VAL A 1030 61.34 -3.12 15.17
N THR A 1031 60.43 -3.24 16.12
CA THR A 1031 60.68 -3.91 17.40
C THR A 1031 61.01 -5.39 17.24
N ASN A 1032 60.28 -6.10 16.37
CA ASN A 1032 60.55 -7.52 16.11
C ASN A 1032 61.92 -7.70 15.43
N PHE A 1033 62.26 -6.84 14.47
CA PHE A 1033 63.55 -6.89 13.79
C PHE A 1033 64.72 -6.67 14.76
N ARG A 1034 64.61 -5.66 15.64
CA ARG A 1034 65.58 -5.43 16.72
C ARG A 1034 65.77 -6.67 17.60
N LYS A 1035 64.67 -7.27 18.08
CA LYS A 1035 64.75 -8.46 18.95
C LYS A 1035 65.46 -9.64 18.30
N GLU A 1036 65.25 -9.86 17.00
CA GLU A 1036 65.97 -10.91 16.27
C GLU A 1036 67.46 -10.57 16.10
N LEU A 1037 67.82 -9.30 15.89
CA LEU A 1037 69.23 -8.84 15.87
C LEU A 1037 69.91 -9.07 17.22
N ASP A 1038 69.30 -8.63 18.33
CA ASP A 1038 69.85 -8.80 19.69
C ASP A 1038 70.13 -10.27 19.99
N LYS A 1039 69.22 -11.16 19.56
CA LYS A 1039 69.35 -12.61 19.70
C LYS A 1039 70.55 -13.16 18.91
N ILE A 1040 70.77 -12.65 17.70
CA ILE A 1040 71.92 -13.04 16.86
C ILE A 1040 73.23 -12.51 17.47
N ASN A 1041 73.26 -11.26 17.92
CA ASN A 1041 74.43 -10.64 18.57
C ASN A 1041 74.84 -11.43 19.81
N THR A 1042 73.89 -11.65 20.72
CA THR A 1042 74.11 -12.36 21.99
C THR A 1042 74.66 -13.77 21.74
N LEU A 1043 74.06 -14.52 20.81
CA LEU A 1043 74.50 -15.88 20.50
C LEU A 1043 75.91 -15.91 19.91
N THR A 1044 76.21 -14.97 19.01
CA THR A 1044 77.50 -14.90 18.34
C THR A 1044 78.60 -14.50 19.32
N GLU A 1045 78.35 -13.52 20.18
CA GLU A 1045 79.32 -13.06 21.18
C GLU A 1045 79.59 -14.15 22.24
N GLN A 1046 78.56 -14.84 22.74
CA GLN A 1046 78.75 -15.98 23.64
C GLN A 1046 79.64 -17.08 23.04
N ASN A 1047 79.44 -17.39 21.76
CA ASN A 1047 80.26 -18.35 21.03
C ASN A 1047 81.69 -17.82 20.80
N LYS A 1048 81.84 -16.52 20.53
CA LYS A 1048 83.11 -15.82 20.37
C LYS A 1048 83.94 -15.84 21.65
N GLU A 1049 83.33 -15.54 22.81
CA GLU A 1049 83.99 -15.58 24.12
C GLU A 1049 84.48 -16.99 24.47
N ARG A 1050 83.63 -18.00 24.24
CA ARG A 1050 83.99 -19.40 24.49
C ARG A 1050 85.16 -19.87 23.63
N LEU A 1051 85.20 -19.48 22.36
CA LEU A 1051 86.35 -19.75 21.49
C LEU A 1051 87.58 -18.96 21.91
N SER A 1052 87.42 -17.70 22.30
CA SER A 1052 88.50 -16.83 22.77
C SER A 1052 89.17 -17.39 24.02
N ALA A 1053 88.41 -17.97 24.95
CA ALA A 1053 88.96 -18.63 26.14
C ALA A 1053 89.85 -19.84 25.81
N ILE A 1054 89.54 -20.58 24.74
CA ILE A 1054 90.38 -21.69 24.26
C ILE A 1054 91.58 -21.12 23.48
N GLN A 1055 91.36 -20.11 22.65
CA GLN A 1055 92.41 -19.43 21.89
C GLN A 1055 93.47 -18.82 22.79
N LEU A 1056 93.09 -18.19 23.91
CA LEU A 1056 94.03 -17.63 24.89
C LEU A 1056 94.94 -18.70 25.51
N LYS A 1057 94.42 -19.92 25.74
CA LYS A 1057 95.24 -21.04 26.22
C LYS A 1057 96.24 -21.50 25.16
N ILE A 1058 95.79 -21.62 23.91
CA ILE A 1058 96.67 -21.92 22.77
C ILE A 1058 97.75 -20.84 22.63
N ASP A 1059 97.35 -19.57 22.67
CA ASP A 1059 98.22 -18.42 22.51
C ASP A 1059 99.30 -18.36 23.59
N ALA A 1060 98.95 -18.64 24.85
CA ALA A 1060 99.91 -18.70 25.95
C ALA A 1060 101.04 -19.71 25.71
N TYR A 1061 100.77 -20.86 25.08
CA TYR A 1061 101.82 -21.82 24.70
C TYR A 1061 102.77 -21.25 23.63
N PHE A 1062 102.28 -20.42 22.71
CA PHE A 1062 103.09 -19.77 21.67
C PHE A 1062 103.80 -18.50 22.14
N GLU A 1063 103.45 -17.93 23.30
CA GLU A 1063 104.15 -16.77 23.87
C GLU A 1063 105.46 -17.16 24.57
N VAL A 1064 105.61 -18.42 25.00
CA VAL A 1064 106.88 -18.95 25.50
C VAL A 1064 107.81 -19.22 24.31
N PRO A 1065 108.95 -18.50 24.15
CA PRO A 1065 109.76 -18.55 22.93
C PRO A 1065 110.28 -19.95 22.58
N PHE A 1066 110.58 -20.76 23.60
CA PHE A 1066 111.07 -22.12 23.42
C PHE A 1066 109.97 -23.08 22.94
N ASN A 1067 108.79 -23.03 23.59
CA ASN A 1067 107.62 -23.82 23.19
C ASN A 1067 107.19 -23.48 21.76
N LYS A 1068 107.19 -22.19 21.39
CA LYS A 1068 106.88 -21.74 20.03
C LYS A 1068 107.75 -22.42 18.97
N ILE A 1069 109.07 -22.42 19.14
CA ILE A 1069 110.01 -23.02 18.19
C ILE A 1069 109.74 -24.52 18.03
N LEU A 1070 109.47 -25.22 19.13
CA LEU A 1070 109.28 -26.67 19.13
C LEU A 1070 107.89 -27.11 18.63
N ILE A 1071 106.85 -26.33 18.93
CA ILE A 1071 105.50 -26.52 18.36
C ILE A 1071 105.55 -26.33 16.84
N GLU A 1072 106.29 -25.32 16.35
CA GLU A 1072 106.47 -25.05 14.92
C GLU A 1072 107.30 -26.15 14.22
N ILE A 1073 108.32 -26.72 14.88
CA ILE A 1073 109.11 -27.86 14.35
C ILE A 1073 108.26 -29.13 14.21
N ASN A 1074 107.31 -29.37 15.14
CA ASN A 1074 106.35 -30.47 15.05
C ASN A 1074 105.22 -30.22 14.03
N GLY A 1075 105.32 -29.16 13.22
CA GLY A 1075 104.43 -28.89 12.10
C GLY A 1075 103.06 -28.31 12.49
N VAL A 1076 102.88 -27.88 13.75
CA VAL A 1076 101.61 -27.30 14.22
C VAL A 1076 101.68 -25.77 14.11
N SER A 1077 100.87 -25.21 13.20
CA SER A 1077 100.77 -23.75 13.01
C SER A 1077 99.63 -23.15 13.84
N LYS A 1078 99.85 -21.95 14.41
CA LYS A 1078 98.83 -21.25 15.21
C LYS A 1078 97.59 -20.95 14.36
N ILE A 1079 96.46 -21.56 14.73
CA ILE A 1079 95.16 -21.24 14.11
C ILE A 1079 94.50 -20.15 14.95
N ASN A 1080 93.88 -19.17 14.28
CA ASN A 1080 93.00 -18.22 14.94
C ASN A 1080 91.55 -18.68 14.76
N CYS A 1081 91.06 -19.47 15.71
CA CYS A 1081 89.74 -20.10 15.67
C CYS A 1081 88.60 -19.07 15.76
N VAL A 1082 88.82 -17.94 16.44
CA VAL A 1082 87.86 -16.84 16.55
C VAL A 1082 87.69 -16.11 15.20
N ALA A 1083 88.80 -15.73 14.57
CA ALA A 1083 88.76 -15.09 13.25
C ALA A 1083 88.22 -16.03 12.16
N ASN A 1084 88.51 -17.33 12.26
CA ASN A 1084 87.98 -18.33 11.33
C ASN A 1084 86.49 -18.63 11.55
N PHE A 1085 86.01 -18.58 12.80
CA PHE A 1085 84.59 -18.67 13.15
C PHE A 1085 83.81 -17.53 12.47
N LEU A 1086 84.19 -16.27 12.70
CA LEU A 1086 83.53 -15.12 12.09
C LEU A 1086 83.61 -15.15 10.55
N LYS A 1087 84.79 -15.42 9.97
CA LYS A 1087 84.96 -15.53 8.51
C LYS A 1087 84.08 -16.61 7.89
N SER A 1088 83.90 -17.74 8.56
CA SER A 1088 83.11 -18.85 8.00
C SER A 1088 81.61 -18.61 8.12
N VAL A 1089 81.14 -17.94 9.19
CA VAL A 1089 79.73 -17.51 9.31
C VAL A 1089 79.40 -16.46 8.25
N ILE A 1090 80.29 -15.47 8.05
CA ILE A 1090 80.11 -14.42 7.03
C ILE A 1090 80.13 -15.00 5.62
N LYS A 1091 81.05 -15.93 5.33
CA LYS A 1091 81.21 -16.53 3.99
C LYS A 1091 80.11 -17.52 3.62
N LYS A 1092 79.54 -18.25 4.59
CA LYS A 1092 78.48 -19.24 4.34
C LYS A 1092 77.13 -18.62 4.02
N ASN A 1093 76.86 -17.41 4.49
CA ASN A 1093 75.53 -16.84 4.44
C ASN A 1093 75.38 -15.68 3.46
N ASP A 1094 76.40 -15.43 2.63
CA ASP A 1094 76.54 -14.27 1.73
C ASP A 1094 76.05 -12.98 2.40
N TYR A 1095 76.95 -12.22 3.01
CA TYR A 1095 76.61 -11.04 3.82
C TYR A 1095 75.56 -10.11 3.17
N ASP A 1096 75.64 -9.97 1.84
CA ASP A 1096 74.72 -9.20 1.00
C ASP A 1096 73.31 -9.82 0.86
N ASP A 1097 73.14 -11.14 1.01
CA ASP A 1097 71.83 -11.84 0.96
C ASP A 1097 71.07 -11.84 2.31
N LEU A 1098 71.80 -11.64 3.42
CA LEU A 1098 71.27 -11.55 4.78
C LEU A 1098 70.67 -10.18 5.08
N LEU A 1099 71.38 -9.11 4.70
CA LEU A 1099 70.98 -7.71 4.86
C LEU A 1099 70.36 -7.13 3.58
N GLY A 1100 70.43 -7.87 2.47
CA GLY A 1100 69.83 -7.58 1.17
C GLY A 1100 70.54 -6.50 0.37
N ASP A 1101 70.34 -6.59 -0.95
CA ASP A 1101 70.64 -5.53 -1.90
C ASP A 1101 69.79 -4.28 -1.58
N ASP A 1102 70.40 -3.10 -1.74
CA ASP A 1102 69.96 -1.73 -1.39
C ASP A 1102 68.56 -1.34 -1.96
N LYS A 1103 67.94 -2.23 -2.74
CA LYS A 1103 66.67 -2.07 -3.47
C LYS A 1103 65.54 -3.03 -3.06
N LYS A 1104 65.79 -4.03 -2.20
CA LYS A 1104 64.80 -5.10 -1.89
C LYS A 1104 64.09 -4.97 -0.55
N TYR A 1105 64.60 -4.17 0.38
CA TYR A 1105 63.93 -3.85 1.64
C TYR A 1105 63.22 -2.51 1.50
N THR A 1106 61.91 -2.57 1.27
CA THR A 1106 61.04 -1.38 1.32
C THR A 1106 60.12 -1.51 2.52
N GLN A 1107 59.49 -0.41 2.96
CA GLN A 1107 58.51 -0.43 4.05
C GLN A 1107 57.32 -1.39 3.84
N ALA A 1108 57.06 -1.73 2.58
CA ALA A 1108 56.11 -2.75 2.15
C ALA A 1108 56.80 -4.05 1.71
N GLY A 1109 57.98 -4.35 2.22
CA GLY A 1109 58.61 -5.65 2.19
C GLY A 1109 58.79 -6.09 3.64
N ASN A 1110 58.88 -7.38 3.88
CA ASN A 1110 59.08 -7.94 5.21
C ASN A 1110 60.25 -7.24 5.94
N TYR A 1111 59.94 -6.37 6.90
CA TYR A 1111 60.80 -6.06 8.08
C TYR A 1111 60.92 -7.29 8.98
N LYS A 1112 61.12 -8.44 8.36
CA LYS A 1112 61.46 -9.68 8.97
C LYS A 1112 62.70 -10.07 8.19
N PHE A 1113 63.81 -10.28 8.89
CA PHE A 1113 64.55 -11.46 8.52
C PHE A 1113 63.50 -12.57 8.43
N ASP A 1114 63.31 -13.15 7.24
CA ASP A 1114 62.46 -14.32 7.16
C ASP A 1114 62.87 -15.24 8.32
N SER A 1115 61.92 -15.68 9.14
CA SER A 1115 62.20 -16.57 10.27
C SER A 1115 63.05 -17.76 9.82
N GLU A 1116 62.90 -18.18 8.55
CA GLU A 1116 63.76 -19.18 7.93
C GLU A 1116 65.21 -18.69 7.75
N LYS A 1117 65.44 -17.44 7.34
CA LYS A 1117 66.76 -16.82 7.23
C LYS A 1117 67.43 -16.60 8.60
N VAL A 1118 66.70 -16.13 9.62
CA VAL A 1118 67.25 -16.03 10.99
C VAL A 1118 67.66 -17.41 11.48
N ASN A 1119 66.78 -18.40 11.33
CA ASN A 1119 67.06 -19.75 11.79
C ASN A 1119 68.23 -20.39 11.02
N LYS A 1120 68.38 -20.10 9.71
CA LYS A 1120 69.56 -20.49 8.92
C LYS A 1120 70.83 -19.82 9.42
N LEU A 1121 70.80 -18.53 9.73
CA LEU A 1121 71.96 -17.82 10.29
C LEU A 1121 72.33 -18.37 11.67
N ILE A 1122 71.36 -18.56 12.56
CA ILE A 1122 71.56 -19.18 13.88
C ILE A 1122 72.15 -20.59 13.74
N ALA A 1123 71.66 -21.41 12.81
CA ALA A 1123 72.21 -22.73 12.53
C ALA A 1123 73.66 -22.63 12.03
N SER A 1124 73.94 -21.72 11.10
CA SER A 1124 75.27 -21.48 10.54
C SER A 1124 76.28 -20.99 11.60
N ILE A 1125 75.85 -20.12 12.51
CA ILE A 1125 76.61 -19.68 13.69
C ILE A 1125 76.94 -20.90 14.57
N ASN A 1126 75.96 -21.70 14.93
CA ASN A 1126 76.18 -22.86 15.80
C ASN A 1126 77.06 -23.94 15.15
N ASP A 1127 76.88 -24.21 13.86
CA ASP A 1127 77.68 -25.18 13.12
C ASP A 1127 79.13 -24.73 12.97
N SER A 1128 79.34 -23.44 12.66
CA SER A 1128 80.67 -22.86 12.60
C SER A 1128 81.35 -22.90 13.98
N PHE A 1129 80.63 -22.54 15.04
CA PHE A 1129 81.15 -22.61 16.40
C PHE A 1129 81.59 -24.03 16.76
N LYS A 1130 80.76 -25.05 16.50
CA LYS A 1130 81.11 -26.46 16.78
C LYS A 1130 82.34 -26.93 16.02
N ASP A 1131 82.46 -26.59 14.73
CA ASP A 1131 83.61 -26.95 13.90
C ASP A 1131 84.90 -26.28 14.42
N GLN A 1132 84.85 -24.98 14.74
CA GLN A 1132 86.01 -24.27 15.25
C GLN A 1132 86.35 -24.64 16.70
N GLU A 1133 85.36 -24.94 17.55
CA GLU A 1133 85.59 -25.39 18.93
C GLU A 1133 86.27 -26.76 18.94
N ALA A 1134 85.86 -27.68 18.05
CA ALA A 1134 86.51 -28.98 17.90
C ALA A 1134 87.97 -28.85 17.41
N LYS A 1135 88.21 -27.98 16.43
CA LYS A 1135 89.57 -27.67 15.92
C LYS A 1135 90.44 -27.03 16.99
N ALA A 1136 89.90 -26.06 17.75
CA ALA A 1136 90.60 -25.38 18.82
C ALA A 1136 90.96 -26.33 19.96
N LYS A 1137 90.02 -27.17 20.41
CA LYS A 1137 90.29 -28.17 21.48
C LYS A 1137 91.33 -29.18 21.06
N LYS A 1138 91.22 -29.73 19.84
CA LYS A 1138 92.22 -30.66 19.30
C LYS A 1138 93.60 -30.01 19.21
N GLN A 1139 93.69 -28.78 18.69
CA GLN A 1139 94.95 -28.07 18.65
C GLN A 1139 95.53 -27.80 20.04
N ASN A 1140 94.70 -27.43 21.01
CA ASN A 1140 95.13 -27.23 22.39
C ASN A 1140 95.61 -28.54 23.04
N GLU A 1141 94.95 -29.66 22.76
CA GLU A 1141 95.38 -31.00 23.21
C GLU A 1141 96.72 -31.39 22.57
N ASP A 1142 96.84 -31.30 21.24
CA ASP A 1142 98.06 -31.63 20.49
C ASP A 1142 99.26 -30.78 20.99
N ILE A 1143 99.04 -29.47 21.23
CA ILE A 1143 100.08 -28.58 21.78
C ILE A 1143 100.40 -28.94 23.24
N SER A 1144 99.40 -29.24 24.07
CA SER A 1144 99.63 -29.59 25.48
C SER A 1144 100.45 -30.89 25.63
N ILE A 1145 100.28 -31.84 24.72
CA ILE A 1145 101.09 -33.08 24.69
C ILE A 1145 102.54 -32.74 24.34
N ILE A 1146 102.77 -31.94 23.30
CA ILE A 1146 104.12 -31.50 22.91
C ILE A 1146 104.79 -30.74 24.05
N VAL A 1147 104.07 -29.84 24.72
CA VAL A 1147 104.62 -29.06 25.86
C VAL A 1147 104.87 -29.94 27.07
N SER A 1148 104.03 -30.95 27.34
CA SER A 1148 104.27 -31.94 28.40
C SER A 1148 105.52 -32.78 28.14
N GLU A 1149 105.76 -33.19 26.89
CA GLU A 1149 106.99 -33.90 26.50
C GLU A 1149 108.23 -33.01 26.66
N ILE A 1150 108.12 -31.72 26.32
CA ILE A 1150 109.17 -30.71 26.52
C ILE A 1150 109.46 -30.50 28.00
N ASP A 1151 108.43 -30.40 28.84
CA ASP A 1151 108.58 -30.24 30.28
C ASP A 1151 109.19 -31.50 30.91
N GLU A 1152 108.86 -32.70 30.44
CA GLU A 1152 109.53 -33.95 30.85
C GLU A 1152 111.01 -33.95 30.44
N VAL A 1153 111.35 -33.49 29.23
CA VAL A 1153 112.74 -33.35 28.74
C VAL A 1153 113.50 -32.30 29.55
N ASN A 1154 112.91 -31.14 29.85
CA ASN A 1154 113.51 -30.11 30.69
C ASN A 1154 113.71 -30.60 32.13
N THR A 1155 112.79 -31.41 32.66
CA THR A 1155 112.93 -32.04 33.99
C THR A 1155 114.05 -33.09 33.99
N LEU A 1156 114.23 -33.81 32.87
CA LEU A 1156 115.36 -34.73 32.65
C LEU A 1156 116.68 -33.96 32.48
N GLU A 1157 116.71 -32.85 31.75
CA GLU A 1157 117.87 -31.97 31.59
C GLU A 1157 118.30 -31.34 32.91
N SER A 1158 117.34 -30.85 33.71
CA SER A 1158 117.62 -30.28 35.02
C SER A 1158 118.14 -31.34 36.00
N LYS A 1159 117.63 -32.59 35.93
CA LYS A 1159 118.19 -33.74 36.65
C LYS A 1159 119.58 -34.16 36.15
N ILE A 1160 119.88 -33.98 34.86
CA ILE A 1160 121.21 -34.23 34.27
C ILE A 1160 122.20 -33.12 34.65
N GLU A 1161 121.79 -31.85 34.69
CA GLU A 1161 122.58 -30.73 35.23
C GLU A 1161 122.86 -30.91 36.73
N GLU A 1162 121.87 -31.39 37.50
CA GLU A 1162 122.04 -31.72 38.92
C GLU A 1162 123.06 -32.85 39.12
N LEU A 1163 123.08 -33.86 38.23
CA LEU A 1163 124.09 -34.93 38.20
C LEU A 1163 125.48 -34.42 37.76
N LEU A 1164 125.57 -33.45 36.84
CA LEU A 1164 126.82 -32.89 36.31
C LEU A 1164 127.48 -31.87 37.26
N ASN A 1165 126.71 -31.15 38.09
CA ASN A 1165 127.23 -30.19 39.08
C ASN A 1165 127.85 -30.83 40.35
N THR A 1166 127.76 -32.16 40.50
CA THR A 1166 128.28 -32.92 41.66
C THR A 1166 129.79 -33.27 41.62
N LYS A 1167 130.64 -32.49 40.95
CA LYS A 1167 132.11 -32.72 40.94
C LYS A 1167 132.96 -31.46 41.16
N ILE A 1168 132.75 -30.76 42.28
CA ILE A 1168 133.81 -30.00 42.98
C ILE A 1168 133.57 -30.10 44.51
N ASN A 1169 134.03 -31.21 45.09
CA ASN A 1169 134.68 -31.31 46.41
C ASN A 1169 135.23 -32.74 46.53
N GLY A 1170 136.49 -32.91 46.12
CA GLY A 1170 137.22 -34.17 46.02
C GLY A 1170 138.01 -34.26 44.73
#